data_AF-A0A3S0ZSU6-F1
#
_entry.id   AF-A0A3S0ZSU6-F1
#
_cell.length_a   1.000
_cell.length_b   1.000
_cell.length_c   1.000
_cell.angle_alpha   90.00
_cell.angle_beta   90.00
_cell.angle_gamma   90.00
#
_symmetry.space_group_name_H-M   'P 1'
#
loop_
_entity.id
_entity.type
_entity.pdbx_description
1 polymer ?
#
loop_
_entity_poly.entity_id
_entity_poly.type
_entity_poly.pdbx_seq_one_letter_code
_entity_poly.pdbx_strand_id
1 'polypeptide(L)'
;MAITYEYHYGNGGFILSEPQQKELRTLLDKQLTQSGTGAKSLAVPLYDKILSYLPVPSINVGEYFKVYTWLQGAREVNNDSSVYSVFIRNYTKIQYELRYGELNELELSILNNKIDEASNNIGFELVRNILNHNGLLPGLEGLGVLDGGEAARKVFQGDIYPEGDFTGWAGTMLFPFLGYDRFYEEWLLTTEEINAEIRTGSGIVDRIIKEHSGTYDLIAALQANQETIDSYNLLESIYAVIRSFENVDKSQQEIIEQTNSFISTTYALPADHPFLAGNKLPYDKVLFQTTNLGFSSGSQGDDDYKDFWIGDRANYLNYIVHAGMGNDGILGVPTTYPSLIPSSALIDGGPGFDSLSYHISKDIDDNGTPLKLSITFEEIASHFYNWRFSIDKSPSEGYSIYKGHDYAYSIEFLEGTNNSDTFIIKTLPTFNEIITVDLLGSKTGYGDTIDLSNINHGIDALISNGVISIPSSENGSITIMGVENIIGTSFNDILHGDNVNNIIVGGRGDNTIYGNGGEDKFVITQGVNTIKDADSNDKLYINLSAVNPLTNQKDLGLELKGGFIIRSSSPNPGGSATLQDGDTAIFYPAIPNPMNFSPALGGSGNMIDETLGDQFIVRYTLSGTTLFVSASFADLEPAEAIIENYDTGDLGLKFKSLVVPNYSNAAASHAGNMDQLVDQYVQLHSEMITDRFTLPTSSDLWYA
;
A
#
# COMPACT_ATOMS: atom_id res chain seq x y z
N MET A 1 7.44 -20.16 -15.99
CA MET A 1 7.88 -21.45 -16.56
C MET A 1 8.15 -22.40 -15.40
N ALA A 2 7.58 -23.60 -15.38
CA ALA A 2 7.78 -24.50 -14.25
C ALA A 2 9.25 -24.91 -14.08
N ILE A 3 9.73 -24.91 -12.84
CA ILE A 3 11.09 -25.32 -12.46
C ILE A 3 11.07 -26.80 -12.11
N THR A 4 12.05 -27.55 -12.61
CA THR A 4 12.21 -28.96 -12.27
C THR A 4 13.37 -29.16 -11.31
N TYR A 5 13.10 -29.73 -10.14
CA TYR A 5 14.12 -30.13 -9.16
C TYR A 5 14.26 -31.65 -9.10
N GLU A 6 15.50 -32.10 -9.03
CA GLU A 6 15.83 -33.51 -8.83
C GLU A 6 15.92 -33.82 -7.33
N TYR A 7 15.22 -34.88 -6.90
CA TYR A 7 15.25 -35.41 -5.54
C TYR A 7 15.65 -36.88 -5.51
N HIS A 8 16.35 -37.32 -4.45
CA HIS A 8 16.82 -38.69 -4.33
C HIS A 8 16.22 -39.45 -3.14
N TYR A 9 15.83 -40.70 -3.38
CA TYR A 9 15.52 -41.62 -2.30
C TYR A 9 16.77 -42.38 -1.84
N GLY A 10 17.16 -42.23 -0.57
CA GLY A 10 18.28 -42.94 0.06
C GLY A 10 19.20 -42.04 0.88
N ASN A 11 20.38 -42.54 1.27
CA ASN A 11 21.41 -41.83 2.06
C ASN A 11 21.12 -41.62 3.55
N GLY A 12 20.09 -42.27 4.12
CA GLY A 12 19.82 -42.23 5.55
C GLY A 12 20.86 -42.91 6.44
N GLY A 13 21.94 -43.43 5.87
CA GLY A 13 23.10 -43.96 6.60
C GLY A 13 22.96 -45.40 7.13
N PHE A 14 21.83 -46.08 6.88
CA PHE A 14 21.59 -47.43 7.36
C PHE A 14 20.84 -48.30 6.32
N ILE A 15 21.11 -49.61 6.33
CA ILE A 15 20.47 -50.59 5.44
C ILE A 15 19.98 -51.77 6.28
N LEU A 16 18.69 -52.09 6.16
CA LEU A 16 18.08 -53.24 6.80
C LEU A 16 18.47 -54.54 6.10
N SER A 17 18.82 -55.56 6.88
CA SER A 17 19.09 -56.90 6.39
C SER A 17 17.82 -57.58 5.84
N GLU A 18 17.98 -58.58 4.96
CA GLU A 18 16.84 -59.32 4.40
C GLU A 18 15.88 -59.90 5.47
N PRO A 19 16.34 -60.47 6.60
CA PRO A 19 15.44 -60.91 7.67
C PRO A 19 14.60 -59.77 8.26
N GLN A 20 15.22 -58.60 8.50
CA GLN A 20 14.52 -57.42 9.03
C GLN A 20 13.47 -56.90 8.04
N GLN A 21 13.80 -56.88 6.75
CA GLN A 21 12.86 -56.51 5.68
C GLN A 21 11.65 -57.46 5.62
N LYS A 22 11.87 -58.77 5.76
CA LYS A 22 10.79 -59.76 5.77
C LYS A 22 9.84 -59.58 6.95
N GLU A 23 10.38 -59.29 8.13
CA GLU A 23 9.59 -58.97 9.33
C GLU A 23 8.75 -57.70 9.13
N LEU A 24 9.36 -56.63 8.61
CA LEU A 24 8.66 -55.37 8.31
C LEU A 24 7.54 -55.56 7.28
N ARG A 25 7.79 -56.32 6.20
CA ARG A 25 6.76 -56.62 5.20
C ARG A 25 5.55 -57.30 5.82
N THR A 26 5.79 -58.32 6.66
CA THR A 26 4.71 -59.05 7.35
C THR A 26 3.92 -58.12 8.28
N LEU A 27 4.60 -57.21 8.97
CA LEU A 27 3.96 -56.24 9.86
C LEU A 27 3.16 -55.20 9.06
N LEU A 28 3.70 -54.69 7.95
CA LEU A 28 3.03 -53.76 7.06
C LEU A 28 1.75 -54.38 6.49
N ASP A 29 1.83 -55.58 5.94
CA ASP A 29 0.67 -56.29 5.38
C ASP A 29 -0.46 -56.43 6.43
N LYS A 30 -0.09 -56.68 7.69
CA LYS A 30 -1.05 -56.72 8.80
C LYS A 30 -1.69 -55.35 9.06
N GLN A 31 -0.91 -54.26 9.10
CA GLN A 31 -1.46 -52.93 9.37
C GLN A 31 -2.34 -52.43 8.22
N LEU A 32 -1.97 -52.73 6.97
CA LEU A 32 -2.75 -52.33 5.79
C LEU A 32 -4.16 -52.92 5.77
N THR A 33 -4.42 -54.04 6.46
CA THR A 33 -5.79 -54.57 6.59
C THR A 33 -6.74 -53.64 7.36
N GLN A 34 -6.20 -52.67 8.09
CA GLN A 34 -6.95 -51.66 8.85
C GLN A 34 -6.86 -50.26 8.21
N SER A 35 -6.19 -50.11 7.06
CA SER A 35 -6.11 -48.84 6.33
C SER A 35 -7.51 -48.38 5.87
N GLY A 36 -7.74 -47.06 5.85
CA GLY A 36 -9.02 -46.46 5.46
C GLY A 36 -10.15 -46.61 6.48
N THR A 37 -9.89 -47.14 7.68
CA THR A 37 -10.91 -47.30 8.74
C THR A 37 -11.06 -46.08 9.65
N GLY A 38 -10.22 -45.06 9.49
CA GLY A 38 -10.11 -43.93 10.42
C GLY A 38 -9.41 -44.28 11.75
N ALA A 39 -8.85 -45.48 11.89
CA ALA A 39 -8.14 -45.88 13.11
C ALA A 39 -6.83 -45.10 13.27
N LYS A 40 -6.57 -44.64 14.50
CA LYS A 40 -5.32 -43.96 14.87
C LYS A 40 -4.15 -44.94 15.06
N SER A 41 -2.92 -44.42 15.00
CA SER A 41 -1.71 -45.09 15.47
C SER A 41 -1.36 -46.42 14.78
N LEU A 42 -1.87 -46.68 13.57
CA LEU A 42 -1.64 -47.94 12.85
C LEU A 42 -0.18 -48.10 12.41
N ALA A 43 0.54 -46.99 12.23
CA ALA A 43 1.95 -47.01 11.85
C ALA A 43 2.92 -47.11 13.03
N VAL A 44 2.48 -46.88 14.28
CA VAL A 44 3.34 -46.97 15.48
C VAL A 44 4.13 -48.28 15.55
N PRO A 45 3.53 -49.47 15.32
CA PRO A 45 4.28 -50.72 15.36
C PRO A 45 5.37 -50.81 14.28
N LEU A 46 5.18 -50.14 13.14
CA LEU A 46 6.17 -50.09 12.07
C LEU A 46 7.36 -49.23 12.47
N TYR A 47 7.10 -48.04 13.01
CA TYR A 47 8.15 -47.15 13.54
C TYR A 47 8.92 -47.81 14.67
N ASP A 48 8.23 -48.42 15.65
CA ASP A 48 8.86 -49.18 16.75
C ASP A 48 9.81 -50.25 16.20
N LYS A 49 9.36 -50.96 15.16
CA LYS A 49 10.14 -52.03 14.56
C LYS A 49 11.38 -51.51 13.85
N ILE A 50 11.26 -50.45 13.04
CA ILE A 50 12.39 -49.78 12.39
C ILE A 50 13.38 -49.30 13.46
N LEU A 51 12.92 -48.52 14.43
CA LEU A 51 13.75 -47.98 15.50
C LEU A 51 14.46 -49.08 16.31
N SER A 52 13.84 -50.25 16.49
CA SER A 52 14.49 -51.40 17.15
C SER A 52 15.71 -51.96 16.41
N TYR A 53 15.79 -51.73 15.09
CA TYR A 53 16.92 -52.14 14.25
C TYR A 53 18.04 -51.10 14.20
N LEU A 54 17.75 -49.87 14.58
CA LEU A 54 18.64 -48.73 14.44
C LEU A 54 19.44 -48.52 15.73
N PRO A 55 20.79 -48.42 15.65
CA PRO A 55 21.57 -48.01 16.81
C PRO A 55 21.23 -46.58 17.20
N VAL A 56 21.05 -46.31 18.50
CA VAL A 56 20.84 -44.95 18.99
C VAL A 56 22.06 -44.09 18.60
N PRO A 57 21.88 -42.94 17.93
CA PRO A 57 22.99 -42.09 17.54
C PRO A 57 23.80 -41.63 18.77
N SER A 58 25.14 -41.73 18.68
CA SER A 58 26.04 -41.31 19.76
C SER A 58 26.48 -39.84 19.68
N ILE A 59 26.18 -39.17 18.57
CA ILE A 59 26.55 -37.78 18.29
C ILE A 59 25.34 -37.09 17.67
N ASN A 60 25.05 -35.86 18.09
CA ASN A 60 23.93 -35.06 17.59
C ASN A 60 24.29 -34.36 16.27
N VAL A 61 24.97 -35.03 15.34
CA VAL A 61 25.42 -34.44 14.07
C VAL A 61 25.36 -35.47 12.95
N GLY A 62 24.97 -35.03 11.75
CA GLY A 62 24.98 -35.84 10.52
C GLY A 62 23.62 -36.42 10.13
N GLU A 63 23.52 -36.87 8.89
CA GLU A 63 22.26 -37.30 8.25
C GLU A 63 21.52 -38.39 9.04
N TYR A 64 22.24 -39.40 9.52
CA TYR A 64 21.65 -40.48 10.30
C TYR A 64 20.97 -40.00 11.60
N PHE A 65 21.58 -39.04 12.31
CA PHE A 65 20.99 -38.48 13.52
C PHE A 65 19.69 -37.71 13.20
N LYS A 66 19.69 -36.96 12.10
CA LYS A 66 18.52 -36.22 11.62
C LYS A 66 17.36 -37.17 11.26
N VAL A 67 17.66 -38.21 10.47
CA VAL A 67 16.71 -39.28 10.11
C VAL A 67 16.17 -40.00 11.34
N TYR A 68 17.04 -40.38 12.29
CA TYR A 68 16.62 -41.03 13.53
C TYR A 68 15.69 -40.13 14.36
N THR A 69 16.01 -38.83 14.45
CA THR A 69 15.20 -37.83 15.17
C THR A 69 13.83 -37.67 14.52
N TRP A 70 13.77 -37.58 13.19
CA TRP A 70 12.52 -37.52 12.45
C TRP A 70 11.66 -38.77 12.68
N LEU A 71 12.24 -39.98 12.64
CA LEU A 71 11.49 -41.23 12.87
C LEU A 71 10.85 -41.30 14.26
N GLN A 72 11.54 -40.79 15.29
CA GLN A 72 10.98 -40.67 16.64
C GLN A 72 9.81 -39.68 16.66
N GLY A 73 9.96 -38.50 16.06
CA GLY A 73 8.90 -37.51 15.96
C GLY A 73 7.67 -38.04 15.21
N ALA A 74 7.86 -38.62 14.03
CA ALA A 74 6.79 -39.18 13.21
C ALA A 74 6.01 -40.30 13.93
N ARG A 75 6.72 -41.15 14.69
CA ARG A 75 6.11 -42.15 15.56
C ARG A 75 5.20 -41.53 16.61
N GLU A 76 5.68 -40.51 17.31
CA GLU A 76 4.91 -39.86 18.37
C GLU A 76 3.70 -39.08 17.85
N VAL A 77 3.85 -38.44 16.69
CA VAL A 77 2.75 -37.77 15.97
C VAL A 77 1.69 -38.79 15.56
N ASN A 78 2.10 -39.94 15.02
CA ASN A 78 1.17 -41.00 14.66
C ASN A 78 0.46 -41.61 15.87
N ASN A 79 1.14 -41.66 17.02
CA ASN A 79 0.56 -42.15 18.27
C ASN A 79 -0.35 -41.13 18.97
N ASP A 80 -0.45 -39.91 18.46
CA ASP A 80 -1.18 -38.80 19.08
C ASP A 80 -0.81 -38.56 20.54
N SER A 81 0.49 -38.69 20.85
CA SER A 81 0.95 -38.80 22.26
C SER A 81 2.01 -37.79 22.66
N SER A 82 2.30 -36.79 21.82
CA SER A 82 3.35 -35.81 22.10
C SER A 82 2.98 -34.41 21.66
N VAL A 83 3.78 -33.46 22.13
CA VAL A 83 3.74 -32.05 21.76
C VAL A 83 3.90 -31.84 20.24
N TYR A 84 4.65 -32.71 19.55
CA TYR A 84 4.77 -32.70 18.08
C TYR A 84 3.43 -33.02 17.41
N SER A 85 2.68 -33.98 17.96
CA SER A 85 1.33 -34.31 17.47
C SER A 85 0.45 -33.08 17.54
N VAL A 86 0.42 -32.40 18.69
CA VAL A 86 -0.46 -31.24 18.88
C VAL A 86 -0.10 -30.12 17.90
N PHE A 87 1.18 -29.79 17.75
CA PHE A 87 1.63 -28.76 16.81
C PHE A 87 1.29 -29.12 15.36
N ILE A 88 1.74 -30.28 14.86
CA ILE A 88 1.59 -30.65 13.45
C ILE A 88 0.12 -30.77 13.07
N ARG A 89 -0.71 -31.34 13.95
CA ARG A 89 -2.14 -31.51 13.69
C ARG A 89 -2.87 -30.18 13.70
N ASN A 90 -2.54 -29.27 14.63
CA ASN A 90 -3.14 -27.94 14.66
C ASN A 90 -2.69 -27.08 13.47
N TYR A 91 -1.41 -27.11 13.10
CA TYR A 91 -0.90 -26.46 11.90
C TYR A 91 -1.64 -26.97 10.64
N THR A 92 -1.78 -28.30 10.50
CA THR A 92 -2.48 -28.89 9.36
C THR A 92 -3.94 -28.47 9.31
N LYS A 93 -4.59 -28.36 10.47
CA LYS A 93 -5.97 -27.88 10.58
C LYS A 93 -6.08 -26.42 10.14
N ILE A 94 -5.25 -25.54 10.68
CA ILE A 94 -5.25 -24.11 10.34
C ILE A 94 -4.93 -23.91 8.86
N GLN A 95 -3.94 -24.62 8.31
CA GLN A 95 -3.66 -24.62 6.87
C GLN A 95 -4.86 -25.03 6.02
N TYR A 96 -5.64 -26.00 6.48
CA TYR A 96 -6.85 -26.42 5.77
C TYR A 96 -7.93 -25.33 5.85
N GLU A 97 -8.17 -24.75 7.03
CA GLU A 97 -9.12 -23.66 7.23
C GLU A 97 -8.74 -22.41 6.41
N LEU A 98 -7.46 -22.03 6.40
CA LEU A 98 -6.95 -20.91 5.58
C LEU A 98 -7.14 -21.13 4.08
N ARG A 99 -7.22 -22.37 3.59
CA ARG A 99 -7.37 -22.65 2.15
C ARG A 99 -8.82 -22.87 1.74
N TYR A 100 -9.62 -23.46 2.62
CA TYR A 100 -10.96 -23.95 2.28
C TYR A 100 -12.08 -23.29 3.10
N GLY A 101 -11.75 -22.31 3.94
CA GLY A 101 -12.68 -21.60 4.81
C GLY A 101 -12.95 -22.28 6.15
N GLU A 102 -13.73 -21.61 7.00
CA GLU A 102 -14.11 -22.10 8.33
C GLU A 102 -14.91 -23.41 8.26
N LEU A 103 -14.58 -24.36 9.14
CA LEU A 103 -15.20 -25.69 9.15
C LEU A 103 -16.26 -25.82 10.25
N ASN A 104 -17.39 -26.44 9.92
CA ASN A 104 -18.36 -26.88 10.92
C ASN A 104 -17.91 -28.16 11.64
N GLU A 105 -18.63 -28.56 12.70
CA GLU A 105 -18.26 -29.74 13.52
C GLU A 105 -18.14 -31.05 12.72
N LEU A 106 -18.97 -31.24 11.69
CA LEU A 106 -18.94 -32.45 10.85
C LEU A 106 -17.70 -32.45 9.94
N GLU A 107 -17.42 -31.32 9.29
CA GLU A 107 -16.24 -31.14 8.44
C GLU A 107 -14.96 -31.28 9.25
N LEU A 108 -14.91 -30.73 10.45
CA LEU A 108 -13.78 -30.88 11.36
C LEU A 108 -13.54 -32.35 11.75
N SER A 109 -14.61 -33.12 11.97
CA SER A 109 -14.51 -34.56 12.23
C SER A 109 -13.96 -35.32 11.01
N ILE A 110 -14.41 -34.98 9.80
CA ILE A 110 -13.90 -35.56 8.55
C ILE A 110 -12.42 -35.21 8.37
N LEU A 111 -12.03 -33.96 8.59
CA LEU A 111 -10.64 -33.53 8.51
C LEU A 111 -9.75 -34.25 9.52
N ASN A 112 -10.21 -34.41 10.77
CA ASN A 112 -9.47 -35.16 11.78
C ASN A 112 -9.20 -36.61 11.34
N ASN A 113 -10.18 -37.28 10.73
CA ASN A 113 -10.00 -38.62 10.16
C ASN A 113 -9.01 -38.61 8.99
N LYS A 114 -9.05 -37.62 8.11
CA LYS A 114 -8.05 -37.44 7.02
C LYS A 114 -6.64 -37.26 7.59
N ILE A 115 -6.47 -36.46 8.64
CA ILE A 115 -5.18 -36.25 9.30
C ILE A 115 -4.66 -37.55 9.93
N ASP A 116 -5.54 -38.33 10.58
CA ASP A 116 -5.17 -39.65 11.12
C ASP A 116 -4.74 -40.63 10.02
N GLU A 117 -5.48 -40.66 8.92
CA GLU A 117 -5.16 -41.50 7.77
C GLU A 117 -3.84 -41.08 7.12
N ALA A 118 -3.63 -39.78 6.90
CA ALA A 118 -2.38 -39.23 6.38
C ALA A 118 -1.20 -39.62 7.28
N SER A 119 -1.33 -39.44 8.59
CA SER A 119 -0.31 -39.82 9.57
C SER A 119 0.07 -41.31 9.51
N ASN A 120 -0.92 -42.20 9.34
CA ASN A 120 -0.67 -43.63 9.15
C ASN A 120 0.02 -43.90 7.81
N ASN A 121 -0.46 -43.25 6.75
CA ASN A 121 0.05 -43.43 5.40
C ASN A 121 1.53 -43.05 5.30
N ILE A 122 2.01 -42.03 6.01
CA ILE A 122 3.44 -41.70 6.09
C ILE A 122 4.26 -42.93 6.50
N GLY A 123 3.86 -43.62 7.57
CA GLY A 123 4.59 -44.80 8.03
C GLY A 123 4.43 -46.02 7.12
N PHE A 124 3.30 -46.15 6.43
CA PHE A 124 3.10 -47.19 5.43
C PHE A 124 3.99 -46.99 4.20
N GLU A 125 4.02 -45.77 3.66
CA GLU A 125 4.87 -45.43 2.51
C GLU A 125 6.34 -45.54 2.87
N LEU A 126 6.77 -45.07 4.05
CA LEU A 126 8.12 -45.24 4.54
C LEU A 126 8.57 -46.71 4.47
N VAL A 127 7.76 -47.63 5.02
CA VAL A 127 8.11 -49.06 4.99
C VAL A 127 8.08 -49.61 3.56
N ARG A 128 7.08 -49.25 2.73
CA ARG A 128 7.03 -49.69 1.33
C ARG A 128 8.28 -49.24 0.59
N ASN A 129 8.68 -47.99 0.76
CA ASN A 129 9.83 -47.41 0.09
C ASN A 129 11.13 -48.06 0.59
N ILE A 130 11.33 -48.27 1.89
CA ILE A 130 12.48 -49.04 2.41
C ILE A 130 12.56 -50.43 1.77
N LEU A 131 11.43 -51.14 1.69
CA LEU A 131 11.37 -52.49 1.12
C LEU A 131 11.61 -52.51 -0.40
N ASN A 132 11.17 -51.49 -1.11
CA ASN A 132 11.39 -51.36 -2.56
C ASN A 132 12.82 -50.94 -2.90
N HIS A 133 13.57 -50.43 -1.92
CA HIS A 133 14.96 -49.99 -2.05
C HIS A 133 15.94 -50.89 -1.29
N ASN A 134 15.69 -52.21 -1.29
CA ASN A 134 16.58 -53.22 -0.70
C ASN A 134 16.94 -52.95 0.77
N GLY A 135 16.02 -52.37 1.54
CA GLY A 135 16.21 -52.07 2.96
C GLY A 135 16.95 -50.76 3.24
N LEU A 136 17.32 -49.99 2.22
CA LEU A 136 17.99 -48.70 2.41
C LEU A 136 17.05 -47.71 3.09
N LEU A 137 17.52 -47.10 4.19
CA LEU A 137 16.78 -46.02 4.83
C LEU A 137 16.84 -44.73 3.98
N PRO A 138 15.73 -44.00 3.88
CA PRO A 138 15.72 -42.68 3.26
C PRO A 138 16.52 -41.67 4.09
N GLY A 139 17.18 -40.72 3.40
CA GLY A 139 17.61 -39.46 3.98
C GLY A 139 16.44 -38.50 4.17
N LEU A 140 16.69 -37.31 4.71
CA LEU A 140 15.65 -36.30 4.94
C LEU A 140 14.91 -35.92 3.66
N GLU A 141 15.60 -35.84 2.53
CA GLU A 141 15.00 -35.54 1.24
C GLU A 141 13.88 -36.54 0.87
N GLY A 142 14.19 -37.84 0.92
CA GLY A 142 13.22 -38.90 0.64
C GLY A 142 12.10 -38.95 1.69
N LEU A 143 12.43 -38.78 2.97
CA LEU A 143 11.44 -38.68 4.04
C LEU A 143 10.46 -37.53 3.81
N GLY A 144 10.97 -36.41 3.31
CA GLY A 144 10.17 -35.21 3.12
C GLY A 144 9.30 -35.24 1.89
N VAL A 145 9.83 -35.59 0.72
CA VAL A 145 9.05 -35.60 -0.52
C VAL A 145 8.17 -36.84 -0.64
N LEU A 146 8.75 -38.03 -0.46
CA LEU A 146 8.10 -39.30 -0.83
C LEU A 146 7.25 -39.91 0.28
N ASP A 147 7.68 -39.74 1.53
CA ASP A 147 6.98 -40.37 2.67
C ASP A 147 6.03 -39.36 3.34
N GLY A 148 6.53 -38.19 3.72
CA GLY A 148 5.79 -37.14 4.42
C GLY A 148 4.88 -36.32 3.50
N GLY A 149 5.50 -35.62 2.54
CA GLY A 149 4.85 -34.67 1.65
C GLY A 149 3.76 -35.30 0.80
N GLU A 150 4.00 -36.45 0.18
CA GLU A 150 2.99 -37.15 -0.64
C GLU A 150 1.75 -37.55 0.16
N ALA A 151 1.92 -37.93 1.43
CA ALA A 151 0.79 -38.21 2.32
C ALA A 151 0.05 -36.93 2.74
N ALA A 152 0.80 -35.86 3.02
CA ALA A 152 0.25 -34.56 3.40
C ALA A 152 -0.52 -33.90 2.24
N ARG A 153 -0.01 -34.00 1.01
CA ARG A 153 -0.64 -33.46 -0.20
C ARG A 153 -2.08 -33.93 -0.38
N LYS A 154 -2.36 -35.19 -0.05
CA LYS A 154 -3.72 -35.77 -0.12
C LYS A 154 -4.70 -35.13 0.88
N VAL A 155 -4.20 -34.53 1.96
CA VAL A 155 -5.03 -33.75 2.89
C VAL A 155 -5.51 -32.48 2.20
N PHE A 156 -4.64 -31.82 1.45
CA PHE A 156 -4.89 -30.57 0.72
C PHE A 156 -5.32 -30.79 -0.73
N GLN A 157 -6.06 -31.87 -0.98
CA GLN A 157 -6.68 -32.14 -2.28
C GLN A 157 -8.07 -31.49 -2.30
N GLY A 158 -8.34 -30.67 -3.32
CA GLY A 158 -9.60 -29.95 -3.50
C GLY A 158 -9.94 -29.73 -4.96
N ASP A 159 -10.92 -28.88 -5.25
CA ASP A 159 -11.37 -28.61 -6.63
C ASP A 159 -10.33 -27.82 -7.43
N ILE A 160 -9.62 -26.90 -6.77
CA ILE A 160 -8.56 -26.07 -7.38
C ILE A 160 -7.27 -26.89 -7.54
N TYR A 161 -6.96 -27.70 -6.53
CA TYR A 161 -5.78 -28.58 -6.48
C TYR A 161 -6.24 -30.04 -6.54
N PRO A 162 -6.66 -30.55 -7.71
CA PRO A 162 -7.19 -31.91 -7.85
C PRO A 162 -6.12 -32.96 -7.60
N GLU A 163 -4.85 -32.62 -7.81
CA GLU A 163 -3.72 -33.44 -7.40
C GLU A 163 -3.17 -32.99 -6.04
N GLY A 164 -3.74 -32.01 -5.35
CA GLY A 164 -3.37 -31.57 -4.00
C GLY A 164 -2.03 -30.83 -3.88
N ASP A 165 -1.84 -30.13 -2.76
CA ASP A 165 -0.70 -29.22 -2.56
C ASP A 165 0.26 -29.67 -1.43
N PHE A 166 1.57 -29.66 -1.68
CA PHE A 166 2.59 -29.97 -0.66
C PHE A 166 2.89 -28.79 0.27
N THR A 167 2.61 -27.54 -0.14
CA THR A 167 3.07 -26.34 0.59
C THR A 167 2.44 -26.21 1.98
N GLY A 168 1.19 -26.66 2.14
CA GLY A 168 0.49 -26.72 3.41
C GLY A 168 1.04 -27.78 4.40
N TRP A 169 2.04 -28.56 4.03
CA TRP A 169 2.64 -29.56 4.91
C TRP A 169 3.55 -28.89 5.96
N ALA A 170 3.32 -29.16 7.25
CA ALA A 170 4.14 -28.64 8.34
C ALA A 170 5.65 -28.91 8.21
N GLY A 171 6.04 -29.91 7.42
CA GLY A 171 7.44 -30.21 7.13
C GLY A 171 8.17 -29.09 6.38
N THR A 172 7.48 -28.29 5.56
CA THR A 172 8.08 -27.12 4.90
C THR A 172 8.65 -26.13 5.90
N MET A 173 7.99 -26.00 7.05
CA MET A 173 8.41 -25.12 8.15
C MET A 173 9.40 -25.79 9.12
N LEU A 174 9.34 -27.11 9.31
CA LEU A 174 10.12 -27.81 10.34
C LEU A 174 11.42 -28.42 9.85
N PHE A 175 11.53 -28.79 8.57
CA PHE A 175 12.76 -29.37 8.01
C PHE A 175 13.98 -28.44 8.03
N PRO A 176 13.82 -27.11 7.92
CA PRO A 176 14.94 -26.21 8.16
C PRO A 176 15.60 -26.39 9.52
N PHE A 177 14.83 -26.71 10.57
CA PHE A 177 15.39 -27.02 11.90
C PHE A 177 16.16 -28.34 11.96
N LEU A 178 15.94 -29.25 11.00
CA LEU A 178 16.74 -30.45 10.78
C LEU A 178 17.97 -30.17 9.90
N GLY A 179 18.21 -28.92 9.50
CA GLY A 179 19.28 -28.51 8.59
C GLY A 179 19.04 -29.01 7.16
N TYR A 180 17.79 -28.91 6.70
CA TYR A 180 17.37 -29.12 5.32
C TYR A 180 16.37 -28.02 4.93
N ASP A 181 16.93 -26.87 4.56
CA ASP A 181 16.27 -25.61 4.17
C ASP A 181 15.63 -25.66 2.78
N ARG A 182 16.15 -26.49 1.89
CA ARG A 182 15.72 -26.62 0.49
C ARG A 182 14.20 -26.72 0.29
N PHE A 183 13.46 -27.38 1.18
CA PHE A 183 11.99 -27.42 1.09
C PHE A 183 11.32 -26.06 1.30
N TYR A 184 11.85 -25.25 2.20
CA TYR A 184 11.36 -23.89 2.43
C TYR A 184 11.71 -22.99 1.25
N GLU A 185 12.98 -23.00 0.84
CA GLU A 185 13.48 -22.17 -0.27
C GLU A 185 12.75 -22.50 -1.58
N GLU A 186 12.64 -23.80 -1.90
CA GLU A 186 12.00 -24.22 -3.13
C GLU A 186 10.49 -24.00 -3.03
N TRP A 187 9.78 -24.52 -2.03
CA TRP A 187 8.32 -24.56 -2.09
C TRP A 187 7.62 -23.25 -1.69
N LEU A 188 8.29 -22.39 -0.91
CA LEU A 188 7.71 -21.14 -0.40
C LEU A 188 8.38 -19.87 -0.93
N LEU A 189 9.68 -19.90 -1.29
CA LEU A 189 10.41 -18.72 -1.79
C LEU A 189 10.61 -18.71 -3.31
N THR A 190 9.96 -19.62 -4.03
CA THR A 190 10.00 -19.65 -5.49
C THR A 190 8.67 -19.13 -6.05
N THR A 191 8.75 -18.28 -7.07
CA THR A 191 7.59 -17.69 -7.73
C THR A 191 7.03 -18.53 -8.87
N GLU A 192 7.68 -19.63 -9.22
CA GLU A 192 7.32 -20.50 -10.34
C GLU A 192 6.67 -21.80 -9.84
N GLU A 193 5.86 -22.44 -10.69
CA GLU A 193 5.41 -23.82 -10.48
C GLU A 193 6.63 -24.74 -10.31
N ILE A 194 6.53 -25.74 -9.44
CA ILE A 194 7.63 -26.66 -9.18
C ILE A 194 7.21 -28.10 -9.49
N ASN A 195 8.03 -28.72 -10.33
CA ASN A 195 7.98 -30.14 -10.65
C ASN A 195 9.15 -30.86 -9.96
N ALA A 196 8.87 -31.88 -9.17
CA ALA A 196 9.85 -32.81 -8.63
C ALA A 196 10.05 -34.00 -9.59
N GLU A 197 11.29 -34.24 -10.01
CA GLU A 197 11.73 -35.52 -10.57
C GLU A 197 12.37 -36.34 -9.45
N ILE A 198 11.72 -37.41 -9.03
CA ILE A 198 12.18 -38.20 -7.89
C ILE A 198 12.85 -39.48 -8.38
N ARG A 199 14.17 -39.55 -8.19
CA ARG A 199 14.96 -40.75 -8.52
C ARG A 199 14.84 -41.78 -7.42
N THR A 200 14.07 -42.82 -7.72
CA THR A 200 13.96 -44.04 -6.93
C THR A 200 14.91 -45.11 -7.50
N GLY A 201 15.30 -46.07 -6.68
CA GLY A 201 16.02 -47.27 -7.11
C GLY A 201 15.26 -48.11 -8.16
N SER A 202 13.98 -47.81 -8.38
CA SER A 202 13.08 -48.42 -9.36
C SER A 202 12.76 -47.55 -10.59
N GLY A 203 13.24 -46.30 -10.68
CA GLY A 203 12.95 -45.37 -11.78
C GLY A 203 12.74 -43.91 -11.34
N ILE A 204 12.39 -43.03 -12.28
CA ILE A 204 12.07 -41.62 -12.01
C ILE A 204 10.55 -41.46 -11.86
N VAL A 205 10.13 -40.70 -10.87
CA VAL A 205 8.73 -40.37 -10.59
C VAL A 205 8.55 -38.86 -10.64
N ASP A 206 7.77 -38.37 -11.59
CA ASP A 206 7.53 -36.94 -11.77
C ASP A 206 6.28 -36.50 -11.01
N ARG A 207 6.34 -35.35 -10.34
CA ARG A 207 5.26 -34.80 -9.50
C ARG A 207 5.24 -33.29 -9.55
N ILE A 208 4.06 -32.69 -9.58
CA ILE A 208 3.91 -31.27 -9.25
C ILE A 208 3.90 -31.17 -7.72
N ILE A 209 4.77 -30.31 -7.17
CA ILE A 209 4.88 -30.09 -5.71
C ILE A 209 4.43 -28.70 -5.30
N LYS A 210 4.35 -27.76 -6.24
CA LYS A 210 3.78 -26.42 -6.05
C LYS A 210 3.05 -26.05 -7.33
N GLU A 211 1.73 -25.87 -7.26
CA GLU A 211 0.89 -25.59 -8.43
C GLU A 211 0.80 -24.08 -8.75
N HIS A 212 0.89 -23.19 -7.75
CA HIS A 212 0.71 -21.75 -7.96
C HIS A 212 2.01 -20.94 -7.95
N SER A 213 2.13 -20.06 -8.95
CA SER A 213 3.09 -18.97 -8.98
C SER A 213 2.58 -17.81 -8.12
N GLY A 214 3.08 -17.63 -6.90
CA GLY A 214 2.60 -16.55 -6.02
C GLY A 214 3.15 -16.60 -4.61
N THR A 215 2.82 -15.59 -3.81
CA THR A 215 3.29 -15.48 -2.41
C THR A 215 2.29 -16.02 -1.38
N TYR A 216 1.07 -16.39 -1.80
CA TYR A 216 0.02 -17.00 -0.97
C TYR A 216 0.55 -18.10 -0.04
N ASP A 217 1.23 -19.12 -0.59
CA ASP A 217 1.70 -20.26 0.19
C ASP A 217 2.64 -19.86 1.31
N LEU A 218 3.50 -18.86 1.07
CA LEU A 218 4.41 -18.31 2.08
C LEU A 218 3.60 -17.63 3.20
N ILE A 219 2.67 -16.75 2.85
CA ILE A 219 1.88 -15.99 3.83
C ILE A 219 0.98 -16.92 4.64
N ALA A 220 0.29 -17.86 4.00
CA ALA A 220 -0.51 -18.88 4.65
C ALA A 220 0.32 -19.75 5.61
N ALA A 221 1.50 -20.24 5.17
CA ALA A 221 2.40 -21.04 6.01
C ALA A 221 2.89 -20.26 7.24
N LEU A 222 3.25 -18.99 7.07
CA LEU A 222 3.67 -18.12 8.16
C LEU A 222 2.53 -17.84 9.14
N GLN A 223 1.32 -17.54 8.65
CA GLN A 223 0.14 -17.34 9.49
C GLN A 223 -0.23 -18.61 10.27
N ALA A 224 -0.32 -19.76 9.60
CA ALA A 224 -0.67 -21.02 10.27
C ALA A 224 0.33 -21.38 11.35
N ASN A 225 1.63 -21.10 11.13
CA ASN A 225 2.65 -21.26 12.15
C ASN A 225 2.40 -20.32 13.34
N GLN A 226 2.17 -19.03 13.09
CA GLN A 226 1.89 -18.03 14.12
C GLN A 226 0.64 -18.37 14.94
N GLU A 227 -0.48 -18.72 14.30
CA GLU A 227 -1.72 -19.06 14.98
C GLU A 227 -1.62 -20.39 15.75
N THR A 228 -0.85 -21.35 15.22
CA THR A 228 -0.52 -22.56 15.98
C THR A 228 0.24 -22.21 17.26
N ILE A 229 1.18 -21.27 17.18
CA ILE A 229 1.97 -20.79 18.32
C ILE A 229 1.10 -20.07 19.36
N ASP A 230 0.18 -19.22 18.90
CA ASP A 230 -0.65 -18.36 19.74
C ASP A 230 -1.83 -19.10 20.40
N SER A 231 -2.15 -20.33 19.95
CA SER A 231 -3.24 -21.13 20.52
C SER A 231 -3.05 -21.45 22.04
N TYR A 232 -4.12 -21.29 22.83
CA TYR A 232 -4.10 -21.39 24.30
C TYR A 232 -3.40 -22.68 24.81
N ASN A 233 -2.48 -22.51 25.76
CA ASN A 233 -1.73 -23.56 26.48
C ASN A 233 -0.64 -24.33 25.69
N LEU A 234 -0.14 -23.84 24.55
CA LEU A 234 0.91 -24.53 23.78
C LEU A 234 2.36 -24.05 23.98
N LEU A 235 2.58 -23.01 24.78
CA LEU A 235 3.91 -22.40 24.97
C LEU A 235 4.99 -23.41 25.43
N GLU A 236 4.63 -24.34 26.33
CA GLU A 236 5.54 -25.41 26.77
C GLU A 236 5.81 -26.46 25.68
N SER A 237 4.81 -26.74 24.85
CA SER A 237 4.91 -27.68 23.73
C SER A 237 5.86 -27.17 22.67
N ILE A 238 5.76 -25.89 22.31
CA ILE A 238 6.60 -25.22 21.31
C ILE A 238 8.04 -25.12 21.80
N TYR A 239 8.22 -24.78 23.08
CA TYR A 239 9.55 -24.77 23.70
C TYR A 239 10.23 -26.14 23.63
N ALA A 240 9.47 -27.22 23.86
CA ALA A 240 9.99 -28.59 23.79
C ALA A 240 10.28 -29.03 22.34
N VAL A 241 9.42 -28.66 21.38
CA VAL A 241 9.63 -28.95 19.95
C VAL A 241 10.87 -28.21 19.43
N ILE A 242 11.05 -26.92 19.70
CA ILE A 242 12.18 -26.15 19.18
C ILE A 242 13.49 -26.52 19.88
N ARG A 243 13.47 -26.80 21.20
CA ARG A 243 14.66 -27.29 21.92
C ARG A 243 15.19 -28.63 21.40
N SER A 244 14.32 -29.52 20.93
CA SER A 244 14.79 -30.82 20.44
C SER A 244 15.61 -30.66 19.14
N PHE A 245 15.36 -29.60 18.38
CA PHE A 245 16.11 -29.23 17.19
C PHE A 245 17.30 -28.28 17.46
N GLU A 246 17.47 -27.72 18.66
CA GLU A 246 18.59 -26.80 18.99
C GLU A 246 19.97 -27.38 18.69
N ASN A 247 20.09 -28.71 18.76
CA ASN A 247 21.35 -29.43 18.49
C ASN A 247 21.50 -29.88 17.03
N VAL A 248 20.51 -29.60 16.16
CA VAL A 248 20.45 -30.17 14.81
C VAL A 248 20.89 -29.16 13.72
N ASP A 249 20.90 -27.82 13.95
CA ASP A 249 21.23 -26.85 12.88
C ASP A 249 21.81 -25.42 13.19
N LYS A 250 22.46 -24.81 12.16
CA LYS A 250 22.92 -23.40 11.92
C LYS A 250 22.47 -22.97 10.49
N SER A 251 21.99 -21.78 10.12
CA SER A 251 21.84 -20.43 10.69
C SER A 251 20.45 -19.91 10.30
N GLN A 252 19.46 -20.00 11.19
CA GLN A 252 18.07 -19.56 10.96
C GLN A 252 17.94 -18.08 10.52
N GLN A 253 18.98 -17.29 10.77
CA GLN A 253 19.10 -15.93 10.26
C GLN A 253 19.17 -15.87 8.73
N GLU A 254 19.79 -16.86 8.08
CA GLU A 254 19.91 -16.90 6.62
C GLU A 254 18.53 -17.05 5.96
N ILE A 255 17.68 -17.93 6.49
CA ILE A 255 16.29 -18.11 6.05
C ILE A 255 15.51 -16.80 6.20
N ILE A 256 15.68 -16.11 7.34
CA ILE A 256 15.05 -14.82 7.57
C ILE A 256 15.49 -13.76 6.54
N GLU A 257 16.79 -13.71 6.25
CA GLU A 257 17.35 -12.79 5.24
C GLU A 257 16.82 -13.13 3.84
N GLN A 258 16.73 -14.41 3.48
CA GLN A 258 16.16 -14.88 2.22
C GLN A 258 14.66 -14.54 2.10
N THR A 259 13.84 -14.75 3.13
CA THR A 259 12.41 -14.39 3.10
C THR A 259 12.21 -12.89 2.92
N ASN A 260 12.97 -12.06 3.63
CA ASN A 260 12.90 -10.60 3.45
C ASN A 260 13.34 -10.19 2.03
N SER A 261 14.40 -10.82 1.50
CA SER A 261 14.86 -10.59 0.13
C SER A 261 13.83 -11.01 -0.90
N PHE A 262 13.16 -12.14 -0.69
CA PHE A 262 12.08 -12.64 -1.53
C PHE A 262 10.93 -11.63 -1.59
N ILE A 263 10.39 -11.22 -0.44
CA ILE A 263 9.29 -10.24 -0.38
C ILE A 263 9.70 -8.92 -1.06
N SER A 264 10.88 -8.39 -0.73
CA SER A 264 11.36 -7.14 -1.32
C SER A 264 11.51 -7.20 -2.84
N THR A 265 11.95 -8.34 -3.37
CA THR A 265 12.17 -8.51 -4.80
C THR A 265 10.86 -8.78 -5.54
N THR A 266 10.02 -9.67 -4.99
CA THR A 266 8.74 -10.07 -5.60
C THR A 266 7.78 -8.91 -5.74
N TYR A 267 7.75 -8.00 -4.75
CA TYR A 267 6.89 -6.82 -4.75
C TYR A 267 7.58 -5.53 -5.20
N ALA A 268 8.85 -5.59 -5.64
CA ALA A 268 9.63 -4.41 -6.04
C ALA A 268 9.57 -3.26 -4.99
N LEU A 269 9.80 -3.60 -3.73
CA LEU A 269 9.73 -2.63 -2.63
C LEU A 269 10.87 -1.59 -2.75
N PRO A 270 10.58 -0.30 -2.54
CA PRO A 270 11.56 0.75 -2.73
C PRO A 270 12.59 0.75 -1.58
N ALA A 271 13.85 1.04 -1.91
CA ALA A 271 14.97 0.90 -0.98
C ALA A 271 14.96 1.92 0.18
N ASP A 272 14.29 3.06 -0.01
CA ASP A 272 14.10 4.12 0.98
C ASP A 272 12.92 3.86 1.93
N HIS A 273 12.00 2.97 1.55
CA HIS A 273 10.88 2.50 2.38
C HIS A 273 10.75 0.97 2.34
N PRO A 274 11.76 0.21 2.82
CA PRO A 274 11.69 -1.24 2.78
C PRO A 274 10.63 -1.74 3.77
N PHE A 275 9.61 -2.42 3.27
CA PHE A 275 8.76 -3.25 4.13
C PHE A 275 9.55 -4.50 4.52
N LEU A 276 10.02 -4.54 5.77
CA LEU A 276 10.69 -5.71 6.31
C LEU A 276 9.65 -6.62 6.98
N ALA A 277 9.57 -7.87 6.52
CA ALA A 277 8.92 -8.94 7.28
C ALA A 277 9.64 -9.19 8.64
N GLY A 278 10.82 -8.59 8.81
CA GLY A 278 11.49 -8.44 10.08
C GLY A 278 12.34 -9.64 10.48
N ASN A 279 12.98 -9.54 11.64
CA ASN A 279 13.94 -10.56 12.13
C ASN A 279 13.28 -11.67 12.96
N LYS A 280 11.95 -11.65 13.10
CA LYS A 280 11.18 -12.51 14.02
C LYS A 280 10.18 -13.39 13.28
N LEU A 281 10.61 -13.98 12.17
CA LEU A 281 9.84 -15.06 11.54
C LEU A 281 9.81 -16.29 12.48
N PRO A 282 8.96 -17.31 12.22
CA PRO A 282 8.90 -18.57 12.98
C PRO A 282 10.23 -19.28 13.30
N TYR A 283 11.29 -18.88 12.60
CA TYR A 283 12.65 -19.41 12.67
C TYR A 283 13.53 -18.71 13.73
N ASP A 284 13.07 -17.58 14.29
CA ASP A 284 13.79 -16.94 15.39
C ASP A 284 13.75 -17.83 16.65
N LYS A 285 14.92 -18.10 17.21
CA LYS A 285 15.08 -18.91 18.44
C LYS A 285 14.50 -18.19 19.67
N VAL A 286 14.20 -16.90 19.58
CA VAL A 286 13.61 -16.09 20.67
C VAL A 286 12.10 -15.96 20.48
N LEU A 287 11.38 -17.04 20.77
CA LEU A 287 9.91 -17.16 20.61
C LEU A 287 9.05 -16.26 21.53
N PHE A 288 9.66 -15.48 22.43
CA PHE A 288 8.97 -14.81 23.54
C PHE A 288 8.80 -13.30 23.39
N GLN A 289 9.01 -12.76 22.19
CA GLN A 289 8.61 -11.38 21.91
C GLN A 289 7.61 -11.45 20.78
N THR A 290 6.35 -11.11 21.09
CA THR A 290 5.31 -10.85 20.09
C THR A 290 5.95 -10.15 18.90
N THR A 291 5.80 -10.71 17.71
CA THR A 291 6.26 -10.08 16.48
C THR A 291 5.64 -8.67 16.44
N ASN A 292 6.28 -7.70 15.80
CA ASN A 292 5.59 -6.45 15.45
C ASN A 292 4.98 -6.57 14.04
N LEU A 293 4.82 -7.80 13.55
CA LEU A 293 4.33 -8.18 12.24
C LEU A 293 3.17 -9.18 12.37
N GLY A 294 2.04 -8.87 11.74
CA GLY A 294 0.94 -9.80 11.54
C GLY A 294 0.88 -10.33 10.11
N PHE A 295 0.33 -11.53 9.95
CA PHE A 295 0.01 -12.13 8.65
C PHE A 295 -1.49 -12.38 8.56
N SER A 296 -2.05 -12.17 7.38
CA SER A 296 -3.43 -12.52 7.05
C SER A 296 -3.48 -13.07 5.64
N SER A 297 -3.92 -14.30 5.51
CA SER A 297 -4.17 -15.02 4.27
C SER A 297 -5.66 -15.25 4.20
N GLY A 298 -6.27 -14.91 3.07
CA GLY A 298 -7.62 -15.38 2.79
C GLY A 298 -7.58 -16.80 2.24
N SER A 299 -8.75 -17.25 1.81
CA SER A 299 -9.03 -18.56 1.27
C SER A 299 -8.79 -18.65 -0.22
N GLN A 300 -9.23 -19.77 -0.80
CA GLN A 300 -9.16 -20.00 -2.24
C GLN A 300 -10.50 -19.69 -2.93
N GLY A 301 -11.39 -18.95 -2.26
CA GLY A 301 -12.61 -18.38 -2.83
C GLY A 301 -12.88 -17.00 -2.22
N ASP A 302 -14.01 -16.40 -2.62
CA ASP A 302 -14.37 -15.03 -2.21
C ASP A 302 -14.46 -14.86 -0.68
N ASP A 303 -13.62 -13.97 -0.14
CA ASP A 303 -13.56 -13.61 1.28
C ASP A 303 -14.09 -12.18 1.55
N ASP A 304 -14.56 -11.92 2.77
CA ASP A 304 -15.08 -10.62 3.20
C ASP A 304 -14.07 -9.86 4.08
N TYR A 305 -14.32 -8.56 4.31
CA TYR A 305 -13.44 -7.69 5.13
C TYR A 305 -13.20 -8.18 6.55
N LYS A 306 -14.08 -9.06 7.04
CA LYS A 306 -13.97 -9.69 8.37
C LYS A 306 -12.83 -10.69 8.44
N ASP A 307 -12.54 -11.35 7.32
CA ASP A 307 -11.48 -12.35 7.22
C ASP A 307 -10.09 -11.70 7.26
N PHE A 308 -10.03 -10.42 6.87
CA PHE A 308 -8.83 -9.58 6.93
C PHE A 308 -8.85 -8.58 8.09
N TRP A 309 -9.83 -8.65 9.00
CA TRP A 309 -9.98 -7.64 10.04
C TRP A 309 -8.87 -7.73 11.10
N ILE A 310 -8.10 -6.64 11.19
CA ILE A 310 -6.88 -6.54 12.01
C ILE A 310 -7.15 -6.15 13.49
N GLY A 311 -8.38 -5.72 13.82
CA GLY A 311 -8.65 -5.00 15.07
C GLY A 311 -8.45 -5.77 16.37
N ASP A 312 -8.47 -7.11 16.36
CA ASP A 312 -8.20 -7.93 17.56
C ASP A 312 -6.69 -8.18 17.79
N ARG A 313 -5.83 -7.76 16.85
CA ARG A 313 -4.37 -7.93 16.88
C ARG A 313 -3.61 -6.61 17.02
N ALA A 314 -4.17 -5.65 17.77
CA ALA A 314 -3.76 -4.23 17.93
C ALA A 314 -2.31 -3.91 18.38
N ASN A 315 -1.39 -4.87 18.41
CA ASN A 315 0.01 -4.70 18.81
C ASN A 315 1.02 -4.73 17.65
N TYR A 316 0.62 -5.08 16.42
CA TYR A 316 1.56 -5.12 15.29
C TYR A 316 1.69 -3.74 14.61
N LEU A 317 2.93 -3.36 14.29
CA LEU A 317 3.24 -2.12 13.57
C LEU A 317 3.20 -2.31 12.05
N ASN A 318 3.40 -3.54 11.58
CA ASN A 318 3.41 -3.92 10.18
C ASN A 318 2.47 -5.12 9.92
N TYR A 319 1.89 -5.23 8.73
CA TYR A 319 1.05 -6.36 8.32
C TYR A 319 1.35 -6.82 6.90
N ILE A 320 1.27 -8.12 6.64
CA ILE A 320 1.18 -8.66 5.28
C ILE A 320 -0.16 -9.34 5.10
N VAL A 321 -0.89 -8.92 4.08
CA VAL A 321 -2.17 -9.49 3.66
C VAL A 321 -2.00 -10.08 2.27
N HIS A 322 -2.45 -11.32 2.08
CA HIS A 322 -2.68 -11.90 0.77
C HIS A 322 -4.09 -12.46 0.73
N ALA A 323 -4.98 -11.88 -0.07
CA ALA A 323 -6.39 -12.24 -0.04
C ALA A 323 -6.65 -13.62 -0.63
N GLY A 324 -5.92 -13.99 -1.69
CA GLY A 324 -5.88 -15.38 -2.13
C GLY A 324 -6.46 -15.46 -3.51
N MET A 325 -7.43 -16.35 -3.73
CA MET A 325 -8.17 -16.40 -4.99
C MET A 325 -9.62 -16.03 -4.72
N GLY A 326 -10.21 -15.22 -5.58
CA GLY A 326 -11.61 -14.84 -5.41
C GLY A 326 -11.79 -13.35 -5.62
N ASN A 327 -13.02 -12.88 -5.45
CA ASN A 327 -13.27 -11.45 -5.40
C ASN A 327 -13.32 -11.02 -3.94
N ASP A 328 -12.22 -10.49 -3.42
CA ASP A 328 -12.03 -10.34 -1.99
C ASP A 328 -12.30 -8.92 -1.50
N GLY A 329 -12.90 -8.83 -0.32
CA GLY A 329 -13.13 -7.58 0.39
C GLY A 329 -12.06 -7.35 1.44
N ILE A 330 -11.19 -6.36 1.29
CA ILE A 330 -10.09 -6.07 2.21
C ILE A 330 -10.35 -4.74 2.91
N LEU A 331 -10.12 -4.69 4.22
CA LEU A 331 -10.12 -3.43 4.97
C LEU A 331 -8.69 -2.97 5.23
N GLY A 332 -8.34 -1.81 4.69
CA GLY A 332 -7.09 -1.12 4.98
C GLY A 332 -7.03 -0.75 6.45
N VAL A 333 -5.86 -0.89 7.08
CA VAL A 333 -5.73 -0.86 8.54
C VAL A 333 -6.22 0.48 9.11
N PRO A 334 -7.40 0.53 9.76
CA PRO A 334 -7.92 1.79 10.26
C PRO A 334 -7.31 2.04 11.64
N THR A 335 -6.78 3.24 11.86
CA THR A 335 -6.30 3.66 13.19
C THR A 335 -7.51 3.89 14.11
N THR A 336 -8.04 2.82 14.68
CA THR A 336 -9.27 2.88 15.50
C THR A 336 -9.01 3.30 16.94
N TYR A 337 -7.74 3.48 17.36
CA TYR A 337 -7.43 3.96 18.69
C TYR A 337 -6.70 5.31 18.67
N PRO A 338 -7.21 6.34 19.40
CA PRO A 338 -6.61 7.68 19.54
C PRO A 338 -5.16 7.74 20.07
N SER A 339 -4.53 6.59 20.32
CA SER A 339 -3.16 6.45 20.82
C SER A 339 -2.29 5.51 19.98
N LEU A 340 -2.81 4.95 18.89
CA LEU A 340 -2.05 4.06 18.00
C LEU A 340 -1.47 4.85 16.81
N ILE A 341 -0.19 4.59 16.55
CA ILE A 341 0.54 5.06 15.37
C ILE A 341 -0.07 4.35 14.15
N PRO A 342 -0.32 5.04 13.01
CA PRO A 342 -0.75 4.35 11.80
C PRO A 342 0.26 3.27 11.42
N SER A 343 -0.20 2.02 11.34
CA SER A 343 0.62 0.87 10.93
C SER A 343 0.91 0.92 9.43
N SER A 344 1.87 0.12 8.98
CA SER A 344 2.15 -0.08 7.55
C SER A 344 1.68 -1.46 7.11
N ALA A 345 1.24 -1.62 5.87
CA ALA A 345 0.78 -2.89 5.33
C ALA A 345 1.32 -3.18 3.93
N LEU A 346 1.59 -4.44 3.68
CA LEU A 346 1.76 -5.00 2.34
C LEU A 346 0.49 -5.78 2.03
N ILE A 347 -0.26 -5.39 1.01
CA ILE A 347 -1.58 -5.94 0.67
C ILE A 347 -1.55 -6.46 -0.75
N ASP A 348 -1.86 -7.73 -0.92
CA ASP A 348 -1.97 -8.40 -2.22
C ASP A 348 -3.37 -9.00 -2.34
N GLY A 349 -4.19 -8.51 -3.28
CA GLY A 349 -5.48 -9.11 -3.57
C GLY A 349 -5.34 -10.53 -4.12
N GLY A 350 -4.28 -10.81 -4.87
CA GLY A 350 -4.14 -12.06 -5.60
C GLY A 350 -5.00 -12.07 -6.87
N PRO A 351 -5.38 -13.26 -7.38
CA PRO A 351 -6.21 -13.35 -8.58
C PRO A 351 -7.71 -13.17 -8.30
N GLY A 352 -8.29 -12.14 -8.92
CA GLY A 352 -9.73 -11.93 -9.00
C GLY A 352 -10.08 -10.46 -9.16
N PHE A 353 -11.23 -10.04 -8.65
CA PHE A 353 -11.61 -8.63 -8.54
C PHE A 353 -11.65 -8.25 -7.07
N ASP A 354 -10.63 -7.56 -6.60
CA ASP A 354 -10.41 -7.31 -5.20
C ASP A 354 -10.67 -5.85 -4.84
N SER A 355 -11.20 -5.67 -3.63
CA SER A 355 -11.55 -4.36 -3.10
C SER A 355 -10.77 -4.03 -1.84
N LEU A 356 -10.24 -2.80 -1.75
CA LEU A 356 -9.54 -2.29 -0.57
C LEU A 356 -10.24 -1.03 -0.07
N SER A 357 -10.76 -1.08 1.15
CA SER A 357 -11.49 0.04 1.75
C SER A 357 -10.76 0.61 2.96
N TYR A 358 -10.55 1.93 2.99
CA TYR A 358 -10.06 2.66 4.16
C TYR A 358 -11.20 3.31 4.96
N HIS A 359 -12.45 3.00 4.61
CA HIS A 359 -13.63 3.59 5.23
C HIS A 359 -14.08 2.84 6.50
N ILE A 360 -14.14 3.55 7.62
CA ILE A 360 -14.38 2.95 8.96
C ILE A 360 -15.86 2.57 9.22
N SER A 361 -16.81 2.99 8.38
CA SER A 361 -18.24 2.95 8.75
C SER A 361 -18.95 1.59 8.64
N LYS A 362 -18.27 0.49 8.28
CA LYS A 362 -18.99 -0.80 8.18
C LYS A 362 -19.40 -1.39 9.53
N ASP A 363 -18.73 -1.11 10.66
CA ASP A 363 -19.12 -1.67 11.98
C ASP A 363 -18.62 -0.93 13.25
N ILE A 364 -17.91 0.21 13.18
CA ILE A 364 -17.39 0.91 14.38
C ILE A 364 -17.86 2.36 14.44
N ASP A 365 -18.37 2.77 15.61
CA ASP A 365 -18.75 4.14 15.93
C ASP A 365 -17.66 5.14 15.46
N ASP A 366 -18.09 6.25 14.84
CA ASP A 366 -17.37 7.40 14.22
C ASP A 366 -16.27 8.10 15.09
N ASN A 367 -15.70 7.43 16.09
CA ASN A 367 -14.73 7.95 17.05
C ASN A 367 -13.26 7.74 16.64
N GLY A 368 -13.00 7.22 15.43
CA GLY A 368 -11.64 7.11 14.89
C GLY A 368 -11.03 8.49 14.62
N THR A 369 -9.71 8.64 14.79
CA THR A 369 -9.02 9.87 14.37
C THR A 369 -9.24 10.03 12.86
N PRO A 370 -9.68 11.19 12.34
CA PRO A 370 -9.92 11.32 10.92
C PRO A 370 -8.58 11.18 10.18
N LEU A 371 -8.48 10.19 9.29
CA LEU A 371 -7.31 9.98 8.42
C LEU A 371 -7.56 10.65 7.08
N LYS A 372 -6.52 11.29 6.53
CA LYS A 372 -6.45 11.63 5.11
C LYS A 372 -5.42 10.73 4.42
N LEU A 373 -5.68 10.39 3.18
CA LEU A 373 -4.85 9.53 2.36
C LEU A 373 -4.16 10.34 1.26
N SER A 374 -2.91 10.00 1.00
CA SER A 374 -2.24 10.33 -0.25
C SER A 374 -1.96 9.03 -0.97
N ILE A 375 -2.78 8.74 -1.99
CA ILE A 375 -2.78 7.49 -2.74
C ILE A 375 -2.03 7.73 -4.03
N THR A 376 -0.86 7.13 -4.18
CA THR A 376 -0.07 7.20 -5.40
C THR A 376 -0.30 5.96 -6.23
N PHE A 377 -0.73 6.14 -7.49
CA PHE A 377 -0.71 5.09 -8.49
C PHE A 377 0.60 5.16 -9.28
N GLU A 378 1.40 4.11 -9.21
CA GLU A 378 2.74 4.08 -9.81
C GLU A 378 3.06 2.78 -10.54
N GLU A 379 3.78 2.93 -11.65
CA GLU A 379 4.40 1.83 -12.39
C GLU A 379 5.54 1.23 -11.57
N ILE A 380 5.63 -0.09 -11.54
CA ILE A 380 6.70 -0.83 -10.89
C ILE A 380 7.24 -1.94 -11.80
N ALA A 381 8.48 -2.34 -11.57
CA ALA A 381 9.09 -3.47 -12.24
C ALA A 381 9.23 -4.64 -11.24
N SER A 382 8.15 -5.41 -11.06
CA SER A 382 8.15 -6.61 -10.19
C SER A 382 7.94 -7.89 -11.00
N HIS A 383 8.03 -9.06 -10.35
CA HIS A 383 7.85 -10.34 -11.04
C HIS A 383 6.39 -10.62 -11.42
N PHE A 384 5.44 -10.22 -10.56
CA PHE A 384 4.01 -10.49 -10.74
C PHE A 384 3.21 -9.25 -11.15
N TYR A 385 3.66 -8.07 -10.74
CA TYR A 385 2.93 -6.82 -10.88
C TYR A 385 3.75 -5.77 -11.63
N ASN A 386 3.06 -5.00 -12.45
CA ASN A 386 3.59 -3.86 -13.20
C ASN A 386 3.11 -2.51 -12.64
N TRP A 387 2.21 -2.53 -11.65
CA TRP A 387 1.74 -1.35 -10.95
C TRP A 387 1.42 -1.66 -9.49
N ARG A 388 1.30 -0.61 -8.67
CA ARG A 388 0.77 -0.68 -7.31
C ARG A 388 0.11 0.64 -6.89
N PHE A 389 -0.64 0.58 -5.80
CA PHE A 389 -0.93 1.76 -5.00
C PHE A 389 0.07 1.88 -3.84
N SER A 390 0.60 3.08 -3.64
CA SER A 390 1.37 3.47 -2.46
C SER A 390 0.56 4.48 -1.66
N ILE A 391 0.13 4.11 -0.47
CA ILE A 391 -0.85 4.87 0.33
C ILE A 391 -0.19 5.41 1.60
N ASP A 392 -0.01 6.73 1.64
CA ASP A 392 0.41 7.44 2.85
C ASP A 392 -0.80 7.82 3.70
N LYS A 393 -0.77 7.41 4.96
CA LYS A 393 -1.82 7.67 5.95
C LYS A 393 -1.38 8.77 6.90
N SER A 394 -2.08 9.90 6.88
CA SER A 394 -1.80 11.03 7.76
C SER A 394 -3.03 11.38 8.61
N PRO A 395 -2.88 11.68 9.91
CA PRO A 395 -3.98 12.22 10.69
C PRO A 395 -4.38 13.61 10.17
N SER A 396 -5.66 13.93 10.21
CA SER A 396 -6.25 15.18 9.71
C SER A 396 -5.82 16.42 10.50
N GLU A 397 -5.41 16.27 11.76
CA GLU A 397 -4.99 17.37 12.63
C GLU A 397 -3.66 17.08 13.35
N GLY A 398 -2.63 17.89 13.07
CA GLY A 398 -1.42 17.99 13.87
C GLY A 398 -0.17 17.27 13.33
N TYR A 399 0.99 17.76 13.78
CA TYR A 399 2.35 17.31 13.46
C TYR A 399 2.66 15.89 13.98
N SER A 400 1.85 14.87 13.63
CA SER A 400 2.30 13.50 13.85
C SER A 400 3.48 13.22 12.93
N ILE A 401 4.64 13.00 13.52
CA ILE A 401 5.87 12.59 12.83
C ILE A 401 5.80 11.15 12.29
N TYR A 402 4.76 10.39 12.65
CA TYR A 402 4.57 9.01 12.21
C TYR A 402 3.41 8.93 11.21
N LYS A 403 3.77 8.65 9.96
CA LYS A 403 2.88 8.30 8.85
C LYS A 403 2.94 6.77 8.67
N GLY A 404 1.80 6.11 8.55
CA GLY A 404 1.75 4.71 8.13
C GLY A 404 1.75 4.67 6.61
N HIS A 405 2.41 3.67 6.03
CA HIS A 405 2.53 3.55 4.58
C HIS A 405 2.10 2.15 4.15
N ASP A 406 1.14 2.07 3.25
CA ASP A 406 0.68 0.79 2.71
C ASP A 406 1.09 0.65 1.24
N TYR A 407 1.46 -0.56 0.85
CA TYR A 407 1.63 -0.95 -0.55
C TYR A 407 0.52 -1.95 -0.90
N ALA A 408 -0.27 -1.65 -1.92
CA ALA A 408 -1.37 -2.50 -2.36
C ALA A 408 -1.20 -2.93 -3.83
N TYR A 409 -1.39 -4.22 -4.09
CA TYR A 409 -1.22 -4.90 -5.38
C TYR A 409 -2.48 -5.70 -5.70
N SER A 410 -2.80 -5.86 -7.00
CA SER A 410 -4.02 -6.52 -7.46
C SER A 410 -5.28 -5.99 -6.76
N ILE A 411 -5.49 -4.68 -6.80
CA ILE A 411 -6.71 -4.05 -6.26
C ILE A 411 -7.41 -3.32 -7.39
N GLU A 412 -8.57 -3.82 -7.80
CA GLU A 412 -9.37 -3.23 -8.86
C GLU A 412 -10.34 -2.18 -8.33
N PHE A 413 -10.69 -2.22 -7.03
CA PHE A 413 -11.58 -1.26 -6.40
C PHE A 413 -10.98 -0.71 -5.09
N LEU A 414 -10.55 0.55 -5.08
CA LEU A 414 -10.03 1.20 -3.87
C LEU A 414 -11.00 2.25 -3.36
N GLU A 415 -11.41 2.16 -2.09
CA GLU A 415 -12.19 3.20 -1.41
C GLU A 415 -11.31 3.99 -0.44
N GLY A 416 -11.35 5.32 -0.56
CA GLY A 416 -10.68 6.26 0.32
C GLY A 416 -11.38 6.44 1.67
N THR A 417 -11.32 7.67 2.19
CA THR A 417 -11.89 8.08 3.47
C THR A 417 -12.96 9.16 3.26
N ASN A 418 -13.64 9.57 4.33
CA ASN A 418 -14.55 10.73 4.26
C ASN A 418 -13.83 12.08 4.40
N ASN A 419 -12.49 12.11 4.41
CA ASN A 419 -11.69 13.33 4.52
C ASN A 419 -11.04 13.64 3.17
N SER A 420 -10.47 14.85 3.06
CA SER A 420 -9.80 15.28 1.83
C SER A 420 -8.58 14.42 1.51
N ASP A 421 -8.79 13.46 0.64
CA ASP A 421 -7.80 12.55 0.09
C ASP A 421 -7.18 13.12 -1.18
N THR A 422 -5.99 12.66 -1.51
CA THR A 422 -5.28 13.04 -2.73
C THR A 422 -4.91 11.80 -3.50
N PHE A 423 -5.35 11.72 -4.75
CA PHE A 423 -4.98 10.68 -5.69
C PHE A 423 -3.92 11.20 -6.66
N ILE A 424 -2.71 10.64 -6.61
CA ILE A 424 -1.55 11.08 -7.38
C ILE A 424 -1.26 10.07 -8.48
N ILE A 425 -1.09 10.54 -9.71
CA ILE A 425 -0.63 9.71 -10.82
C ILE A 425 0.79 10.13 -11.19
N LYS A 426 1.78 9.31 -10.82
CA LYS A 426 3.19 9.57 -11.15
C LYS A 426 3.49 9.29 -12.61
N THR A 427 3.16 8.09 -13.05
CA THR A 427 3.31 7.61 -14.42
C THR A 427 2.25 6.56 -14.62
N LEU A 428 1.47 6.68 -15.68
CA LEU A 428 0.43 5.70 -15.98
C LEU A 428 1.10 4.38 -16.41
N PRO A 429 0.95 3.30 -15.63
CA PRO A 429 1.45 2.01 -16.03
C PRO A 429 0.70 1.49 -17.25
N THR A 430 1.29 0.52 -17.94
CA THR A 430 0.58 -0.24 -18.98
C THR A 430 -0.19 -1.38 -18.32
N PHE A 431 -1.50 -1.34 -18.35
CA PHE A 431 -2.37 -2.35 -17.71
C PHE A 431 -3.67 -2.52 -18.53
N ASN A 432 -4.35 -3.66 -18.39
CA ASN A 432 -5.52 -4.03 -19.19
C ASN A 432 -6.82 -4.14 -18.36
N GLU A 433 -6.71 -3.93 -17.05
CA GLU A 433 -7.78 -3.98 -16.08
C GLU A 433 -8.61 -2.68 -16.06
N ILE A 434 -9.82 -2.78 -15.51
CA ILE A 434 -10.64 -1.62 -15.18
C ILE A 434 -10.48 -1.38 -13.69
N ILE A 435 -9.77 -0.31 -13.35
CA ILE A 435 -9.51 0.10 -11.97
C ILE A 435 -10.47 1.22 -11.61
N THR A 436 -11.09 1.13 -10.44
CA THR A 436 -11.94 2.17 -9.88
C THR A 436 -11.40 2.61 -8.53
N VAL A 437 -11.29 3.92 -8.34
CA VAL A 437 -10.92 4.53 -7.07
C VAL A 437 -12.06 5.44 -6.66
N ASP A 438 -12.72 5.13 -5.55
CA ASP A 438 -13.76 5.98 -4.97
C ASP A 438 -13.20 6.73 -3.77
N LEU A 439 -13.04 8.05 -3.88
CA LEU A 439 -12.58 8.88 -2.76
C LEU A 439 -13.72 9.21 -1.77
N LEU A 440 -14.92 8.65 -1.98
CA LEU A 440 -16.12 8.71 -1.13
C LEU A 440 -16.73 10.12 -0.94
N GLY A 441 -16.15 11.14 -1.56
CA GLY A 441 -16.59 12.53 -1.47
C GLY A 441 -16.33 13.09 -0.08
N SER A 442 -15.34 13.98 0.02
CA SER A 442 -14.91 14.55 1.30
C SER A 442 -16.03 15.32 2.01
N LYS A 443 -16.21 15.04 3.32
CA LYS A 443 -17.11 15.79 4.22
C LYS A 443 -16.39 16.89 5.00
N THR A 444 -15.09 17.05 4.79
CA THR A 444 -14.23 18.01 5.49
C THR A 444 -13.29 18.73 4.50
N GLY A 445 -12.52 19.71 4.99
CA GLY A 445 -11.46 20.33 4.19
C GLY A 445 -11.94 21.00 2.89
N TYR A 446 -11.18 20.76 1.81
CA TYR A 446 -11.39 21.40 0.50
C TYR A 446 -11.99 20.48 -0.55
N GLY A 447 -12.32 19.23 -0.21
CA GLY A 447 -12.65 18.21 -1.20
C GLY A 447 -11.45 17.31 -1.51
N ASP A 448 -11.73 16.22 -2.20
CA ASP A 448 -10.73 15.29 -2.69
C ASP A 448 -10.06 15.83 -3.94
N THR A 449 -8.80 15.44 -4.16
CA THR A 449 -7.96 16.03 -5.21
C THR A 449 -7.33 14.97 -6.09
N ILE A 450 -7.47 15.12 -7.41
CA ILE A 450 -6.62 14.41 -8.36
C ILE A 450 -5.39 15.26 -8.71
N ASP A 451 -4.21 14.69 -8.48
CA ASP A 451 -2.91 15.31 -8.72
C ASP A 451 -2.22 14.66 -9.92
N LEU A 452 -2.20 15.38 -11.04
CA LEU A 452 -1.63 14.97 -12.33
C LEU A 452 -0.28 15.62 -12.60
N SER A 453 0.28 16.34 -11.62
CA SER A 453 1.51 17.14 -11.74
C SER A 453 2.76 16.37 -12.18
N ASN A 454 2.76 15.05 -12.02
CA ASN A 454 3.88 14.18 -12.36
C ASN A 454 3.78 13.60 -13.78
N ILE A 455 2.65 13.79 -14.47
CA ILE A 455 2.50 13.40 -15.86
C ILE A 455 3.42 14.25 -16.74
N ASN A 456 4.15 13.59 -17.65
CA ASN A 456 5.25 14.18 -18.41
C ASN A 456 4.85 14.76 -19.78
N HIS A 457 3.58 15.07 -19.96
CA HIS A 457 3.00 15.67 -21.18
C HIS A 457 1.70 16.40 -20.83
N GLY A 458 1.26 17.28 -21.71
CA GLY A 458 0.00 18.02 -21.52
C GLY A 458 -1.23 17.12 -21.68
N ILE A 459 -2.27 17.38 -20.91
CA ILE A 459 -3.49 16.56 -20.85
C ILE A 459 -4.75 17.35 -21.19
N ASP A 460 -5.80 16.63 -21.57
CA ASP A 460 -7.18 17.13 -21.63
C ASP A 460 -7.96 16.37 -20.54
N ALA A 461 -8.17 17.01 -19.39
CA ALA A 461 -8.77 16.41 -18.21
C ALA A 461 -10.09 17.09 -17.87
N LEU A 462 -11.11 16.26 -17.69
CA LEU A 462 -12.46 16.67 -17.35
C LEU A 462 -12.94 15.93 -16.10
N ILE A 463 -13.29 16.70 -15.08
CA ILE A 463 -14.15 16.21 -14.00
C ILE A 463 -15.59 16.29 -14.50
N SER A 464 -16.33 15.19 -14.44
CA SER A 464 -17.72 15.11 -14.85
C SER A 464 -18.56 14.50 -13.74
N ASN A 465 -19.24 15.35 -12.97
CA ASN A 465 -20.02 14.97 -11.78
C ASN A 465 -19.17 14.20 -10.76
N GLY A 466 -18.03 14.77 -10.39
CA GLY A 466 -17.07 14.17 -9.47
C GLY A 466 -16.32 12.94 -10.00
N VAL A 467 -16.37 12.67 -11.31
CA VAL A 467 -15.71 11.50 -11.92
C VAL A 467 -14.72 11.94 -12.99
N ILE A 468 -13.53 11.34 -12.96
CA ILE A 468 -12.51 11.47 -14.00
C ILE A 468 -12.03 10.08 -14.42
N SER A 469 -12.01 9.83 -15.74
CA SER A 469 -11.54 8.55 -16.30
C SER A 469 -10.30 8.78 -17.15
N ILE A 470 -9.25 8.01 -16.88
CA ILE A 470 -7.97 8.10 -17.58
C ILE A 470 -7.71 6.75 -18.26
N PRO A 471 -7.60 6.69 -19.59
CA PRO A 471 -7.36 5.45 -20.31
C PRO A 471 -5.89 4.99 -20.17
N SER A 472 -5.70 3.67 -20.13
CA SER A 472 -4.40 3.01 -20.30
C SER A 472 -4.17 2.66 -21.78
N SER A 473 -2.91 2.44 -22.14
CA SER A 473 -2.50 2.10 -23.51
C SER A 473 -2.94 0.70 -24.00
N GLU A 474 -3.36 -0.19 -23.10
CA GLU A 474 -3.73 -1.59 -23.41
C GLU A 474 -5.23 -1.91 -23.16
N ASN A 475 -6.13 -0.97 -23.49
CA ASN A 475 -7.58 -1.05 -23.24
C ASN A 475 -8.02 -1.04 -21.77
N GLY A 476 -7.07 -0.98 -20.82
CA GLY A 476 -7.39 -0.71 -19.41
C GLY A 476 -7.82 0.75 -19.20
N SER A 477 -8.36 1.02 -18.03
CA SER A 477 -8.70 2.39 -17.62
C SER A 477 -8.71 2.50 -16.11
N ILE A 478 -8.33 3.67 -15.59
CA ILE A 478 -8.59 4.02 -14.20
C ILE A 478 -9.69 5.08 -14.16
N THR A 479 -10.71 4.84 -13.33
CA THR A 479 -11.78 5.80 -13.05
C THR A 479 -11.69 6.22 -11.60
N ILE A 480 -11.52 7.51 -11.37
CA ILE A 480 -11.49 8.10 -10.03
C ILE A 480 -12.81 8.84 -9.83
N MET A 481 -13.49 8.53 -8.72
CA MET A 481 -14.78 9.08 -8.34
C MET A 481 -14.68 9.88 -7.03
N GLY A 482 -15.66 10.74 -6.79
CA GLY A 482 -15.70 11.62 -5.62
C GLY A 482 -14.64 12.71 -5.65
N VAL A 483 -14.22 13.15 -6.84
CA VAL A 483 -13.16 14.15 -7.01
C VAL A 483 -13.76 15.55 -7.16
N GLU A 484 -13.40 16.49 -6.28
CA GLU A 484 -13.78 17.89 -6.43
C GLU A 484 -12.68 18.75 -7.06
N ASN A 485 -11.41 18.38 -6.90
CA ASN A 485 -10.28 19.25 -7.22
C ASN A 485 -9.30 18.60 -8.20
N ILE A 486 -8.63 19.40 -9.02
CA ILE A 486 -7.63 18.94 -10.00
C ILE A 486 -6.37 19.80 -9.98
N ILE A 487 -5.22 19.14 -10.01
CA ILE A 487 -3.91 19.74 -10.27
C ILE A 487 -3.41 19.25 -11.62
N GLY A 488 -3.17 20.18 -12.53
CA GLY A 488 -2.59 19.94 -13.85
C GLY A 488 -1.11 19.57 -13.80
N THR A 489 -0.55 19.38 -14.99
CA THR A 489 0.82 18.94 -15.26
C THR A 489 1.81 20.11 -15.27
N SER A 490 3.06 19.84 -15.66
CA SER A 490 4.03 20.90 -15.95
C SER A 490 3.99 21.40 -17.41
N PHE A 491 3.01 20.95 -18.19
CA PHE A 491 2.88 21.19 -19.63
C PHE A 491 1.56 21.91 -19.93
N ASN A 492 1.31 22.17 -21.21
CA ASN A 492 0.11 22.87 -21.65
C ASN A 492 -1.10 21.95 -21.54
N ASP A 493 -1.97 22.22 -20.56
CA ASP A 493 -3.16 21.42 -20.29
C ASP A 493 -4.46 22.09 -20.73
N ILE A 494 -5.49 21.27 -20.90
CA ILE A 494 -6.89 21.67 -20.96
C ILE A 494 -7.57 21.05 -19.73
N LEU A 495 -8.00 21.87 -18.78
CA LEU A 495 -8.59 21.43 -17.53
C LEU A 495 -10.03 21.90 -17.43
N HIS A 496 -10.92 20.98 -17.10
CA HIS A 496 -12.34 21.25 -16.91
C HIS A 496 -12.79 20.78 -15.50
N GLY A 497 -13.35 21.71 -14.74
CA GLY A 497 -14.18 21.43 -13.58
C GLY A 497 -15.54 20.84 -13.96
N ASP A 498 -16.46 20.71 -13.01
CA ASP A 498 -17.82 20.24 -13.21
C ASP A 498 -18.88 21.28 -12.82
N ASN A 499 -20.04 20.86 -12.31
CA ASN A 499 -21.09 21.82 -11.89
C ASN A 499 -21.08 22.08 -10.38
N VAL A 500 -20.04 21.60 -9.67
CA VAL A 500 -19.82 21.88 -8.24
C VAL A 500 -18.54 22.70 -8.07
N ASN A 501 -18.34 23.25 -6.87
CA ASN A 501 -17.18 24.08 -6.59
C ASN A 501 -15.88 23.28 -6.73
N ASN A 502 -15.00 23.67 -7.65
CA ASN A 502 -13.72 23.02 -7.85
C ASN A 502 -12.54 23.92 -7.46
N ILE A 503 -11.45 23.32 -6.98
CA ILE A 503 -10.12 23.95 -6.97
C ILE A 503 -9.35 23.43 -8.16
N ILE A 504 -8.99 24.34 -9.07
CA ILE A 504 -8.28 24.01 -10.30
C ILE A 504 -6.92 24.68 -10.28
N VAL A 505 -5.87 23.89 -10.13
CA VAL A 505 -4.48 24.34 -10.22
C VAL A 505 -3.96 24.03 -11.61
N GLY A 506 -3.68 25.05 -12.42
CA GLY A 506 -3.23 24.85 -13.81
C GLY A 506 -1.91 24.08 -13.95
N GLY A 507 -1.06 24.13 -12.92
CA GLY A 507 0.32 23.66 -13.03
C GLY A 507 1.18 24.66 -13.83
N ARG A 508 2.32 24.20 -14.36
CA ARG A 508 3.19 25.04 -15.22
C ARG A 508 2.64 25.06 -16.65
N GLY A 509 3.28 25.82 -17.54
CA GLY A 509 2.94 25.84 -18.97
C GLY A 509 1.77 26.77 -19.30
N ASP A 510 1.32 26.69 -20.55
CA ASP A 510 0.22 27.51 -21.05
C ASP A 510 -1.08 26.70 -21.02
N ASN A 511 -1.92 26.94 -20.01
CA ASN A 511 -3.09 26.13 -19.71
C ASN A 511 -4.38 26.79 -20.19
N THR A 512 -5.37 25.99 -20.58
CA THR A 512 -6.74 26.44 -20.79
C THR A 512 -7.62 25.83 -19.71
N ILE A 513 -8.34 26.66 -18.97
CA ILE A 513 -9.11 26.25 -17.79
C ILE A 513 -10.56 26.67 -17.96
N TYR A 514 -11.45 25.72 -17.65
CA TYR A 514 -12.89 25.90 -17.55
C TYR A 514 -13.35 25.47 -16.15
N GLY A 515 -13.91 26.38 -15.36
CA GLY A 515 -14.55 26.06 -14.07
C GLY A 515 -15.90 25.33 -14.26
N ASN A 516 -16.58 25.67 -15.35
CA ASN A 516 -17.96 25.33 -15.71
C ASN A 516 -18.99 25.97 -14.78
N GLY A 517 -19.38 25.34 -13.68
CA GLY A 517 -20.37 25.94 -12.78
C GLY A 517 -20.07 25.60 -11.34
N GLY A 518 -20.42 26.49 -10.42
CA GLY A 518 -19.99 26.38 -9.03
C GLY A 518 -19.41 27.71 -8.57
N GLU A 519 -18.78 27.71 -7.39
CA GLU A 519 -17.91 28.79 -6.94
C GLU A 519 -16.46 28.29 -6.99
N ASP A 520 -15.81 28.49 -8.14
CA ASP A 520 -14.54 27.86 -8.44
C ASP A 520 -13.35 28.68 -7.93
N LYS A 521 -12.26 27.97 -7.63
CA LYS A 521 -10.99 28.57 -7.24
C LYS A 521 -9.93 28.22 -8.26
N PHE A 522 -9.60 29.19 -9.11
CA PHE A 522 -8.51 29.07 -10.07
C PHE A 522 -7.20 29.45 -9.39
N VAL A 523 -6.28 28.50 -9.30
CA VAL A 523 -4.94 28.70 -8.74
C VAL A 523 -3.95 28.77 -9.88
N ILE A 524 -3.40 29.96 -10.13
CA ILE A 524 -2.39 30.18 -11.16
C ILE A 524 -0.98 30.00 -10.58
N THR A 525 -0.12 29.36 -11.38
CA THR A 525 1.31 29.20 -11.10
C THR A 525 2.14 29.84 -12.23
N GLN A 526 3.43 29.49 -12.38
CA GLN A 526 4.25 30.00 -13.49
C GLN A 526 3.70 29.54 -14.86
N GLY A 527 3.76 30.41 -15.86
CA GLY A 527 3.15 30.18 -17.18
C GLY A 527 1.84 30.97 -17.35
N VAL A 528 1.20 30.82 -18.51
CA VAL A 528 0.00 31.59 -18.87
C VAL A 528 -1.26 30.72 -18.75
N ASN A 529 -2.15 31.07 -17.82
CA ASN A 529 -3.40 30.32 -17.60
C ASN A 529 -4.58 31.08 -18.22
N THR A 530 -5.20 30.53 -19.26
CA THR A 530 -6.38 31.11 -19.91
C THR A 530 -7.65 30.54 -19.30
N ILE A 531 -8.37 31.35 -18.51
CA ILE A 531 -9.66 31.01 -17.89
C ILE A 531 -10.78 31.51 -18.82
N LYS A 532 -11.69 30.62 -19.20
CA LYS A 532 -12.66 30.91 -20.29
C LYS A 532 -14.10 31.16 -19.84
N ASP A 533 -14.41 30.88 -18.59
CA ASP A 533 -15.77 30.85 -18.05
C ASP A 533 -15.85 31.38 -16.62
N ALA A 534 -14.94 32.28 -16.24
CA ALA A 534 -14.98 32.91 -14.92
C ALA A 534 -16.30 33.68 -14.69
N ASP A 535 -16.88 33.52 -13.50
CA ASP A 535 -18.07 34.25 -13.06
C ASP A 535 -17.83 35.05 -11.76
N SER A 536 -18.86 35.73 -11.26
CA SER A 536 -18.75 36.61 -10.08
C SER A 536 -18.55 35.91 -8.72
N ASN A 537 -18.81 34.61 -8.65
CA ASN A 537 -18.64 33.79 -7.45
C ASN A 537 -17.29 33.07 -7.43
N ASP A 538 -16.68 32.89 -8.59
CA ASP A 538 -15.33 32.35 -8.72
C ASP A 538 -14.28 33.23 -8.06
N LYS A 539 -13.09 32.67 -7.90
CA LYS A 539 -11.96 33.32 -7.23
C LYS A 539 -10.65 32.99 -7.93
N LEU A 540 -9.77 33.98 -7.96
CA LEU A 540 -8.42 33.82 -8.47
C LEU A 540 -7.41 33.78 -7.32
N TYR A 541 -6.57 32.76 -7.31
CA TYR A 541 -5.50 32.59 -6.34
C TYR A 541 -4.15 32.48 -7.04
N ILE A 542 -3.11 32.93 -6.36
CA ILE A 542 -1.73 32.67 -6.76
C ILE A 542 -1.10 31.75 -5.72
N ASN A 543 -0.37 30.76 -6.21
CA ASN A 543 0.55 30.00 -5.37
C ASN A 543 1.80 30.85 -5.05
N LEU A 544 2.01 31.18 -3.78
CA LEU A 544 3.07 32.11 -3.37
C LEU A 544 4.47 31.60 -3.74
N SER A 545 4.73 30.31 -3.59
CA SER A 545 6.04 29.72 -3.87
C SER A 545 6.33 29.63 -5.37
N ALA A 546 5.30 29.63 -6.22
CA ALA A 546 5.47 29.72 -7.68
C ALA A 546 6.07 31.07 -8.12
N VAL A 547 5.78 32.15 -7.39
CA VAL A 547 6.30 33.51 -7.71
C VAL A 547 7.41 33.95 -6.77
N ASN A 548 7.53 33.35 -5.58
CA ASN A 548 8.61 33.57 -4.63
C ASN A 548 9.20 32.23 -4.15
N PRO A 549 10.16 31.64 -4.89
CA PRO A 549 10.74 30.34 -4.56
C PRO A 549 11.48 30.29 -3.21
N LEU A 550 11.81 31.44 -2.63
CA LEU A 550 12.48 31.55 -1.33
C LEU A 550 11.52 31.51 -0.14
N THR A 551 10.21 31.45 -0.37
CA THR A 551 9.23 31.37 0.71
C THR A 551 9.30 30.03 1.45
N ASN A 552 9.14 30.07 2.78
CA ASN A 552 8.99 28.85 3.59
C ASN A 552 7.53 28.33 3.59
N GLN A 553 6.60 29.06 2.97
CA GLN A 553 5.19 28.68 2.87
C GLN A 553 4.88 28.13 1.48
N LYS A 554 5.35 26.90 1.25
CA LYS A 554 5.31 26.24 -0.05
C LYS A 554 3.89 26.09 -0.61
N ASP A 555 2.92 25.80 0.26
CA ASP A 555 1.56 25.45 -0.16
C ASP A 555 0.57 26.61 0.05
N LEU A 556 1.06 27.84 0.18
CA LEU A 556 0.20 29.00 0.46
C LEU A 556 -0.43 29.56 -0.82
N GLY A 557 -1.75 29.43 -0.94
CA GLY A 557 -2.57 30.15 -1.91
C GLY A 557 -3.00 31.52 -1.39
N LEU A 558 -2.81 32.56 -2.20
CA LEU A 558 -3.21 33.94 -1.90
C LEU A 558 -4.35 34.38 -2.81
N GLU A 559 -5.49 34.77 -2.24
CA GLU A 559 -6.62 35.27 -3.02
C GLU A 559 -6.33 36.66 -3.58
N LEU A 560 -6.58 36.83 -4.88
CA LEU A 560 -6.58 38.12 -5.55
C LEU A 560 -8.00 38.69 -5.56
N LYS A 561 -8.25 39.73 -4.75
CA LYS A 561 -9.56 40.40 -4.69
C LYS A 561 -9.65 41.69 -5.50
N GLY A 562 -8.64 41.99 -6.34
CA GLY A 562 -8.61 43.17 -7.21
C GLY A 562 -7.44 44.12 -6.96
N GLY A 563 -7.63 45.40 -7.29
CA GLY A 563 -6.55 46.40 -7.25
C GLY A 563 -7.01 47.85 -7.39
N PHE A 564 -6.05 48.76 -7.49
CA PHE A 564 -6.30 50.20 -7.57
C PHE A 564 -6.21 50.72 -9.01
N ILE A 565 -7.26 51.37 -9.49
CA ILE A 565 -7.24 52.14 -10.75
C ILE A 565 -6.68 53.53 -10.45
N ILE A 566 -5.53 53.82 -11.04
CA ILE A 566 -4.81 55.07 -10.83
C ILE A 566 -5.36 56.16 -11.78
N ARG A 567 -5.95 57.22 -11.23
CA ARG A 567 -6.52 58.34 -12.01
C ARG A 567 -5.90 59.69 -11.61
N SER A 568 -5.81 60.61 -12.58
CA SER A 568 -5.38 62.00 -12.32
C SER A 568 -6.42 62.81 -11.53
N SER A 569 -7.68 62.38 -11.57
CA SER A 569 -8.80 62.96 -10.81
C SER A 569 -9.91 61.92 -10.66
N SER A 570 -10.49 61.79 -9.47
CA SER A 570 -11.64 60.92 -9.21
C SER A 570 -12.68 61.65 -8.38
N PRO A 571 -13.98 61.57 -8.74
CA PRO A 571 -15.06 62.18 -7.95
C PRO A 571 -15.33 61.45 -6.64
N ASN A 572 -14.82 60.21 -6.48
CA ASN A 572 -14.97 59.42 -5.26
C ASN A 572 -13.68 58.61 -4.97
N PRO A 573 -12.60 59.26 -4.47
CA PRO A 573 -11.37 58.57 -4.09
C PRO A 573 -11.61 57.49 -3.03
N GLY A 574 -11.13 56.28 -3.27
CA GLY A 574 -11.40 55.09 -2.45
C GLY A 574 -12.76 54.43 -2.69
N GLY A 575 -13.60 55.00 -3.56
CA GLY A 575 -14.85 54.40 -4.01
C GLY A 575 -14.62 53.22 -4.96
N SER A 576 -15.63 52.34 -5.06
CA SER A 576 -15.65 51.27 -6.06
C SER A 576 -15.57 51.83 -7.48
N ALA A 577 -14.79 51.17 -8.31
CA ALA A 577 -14.58 51.52 -9.71
C ALA A 577 -14.69 50.28 -10.58
N THR A 578 -15.13 50.48 -11.82
CA THR A 578 -15.18 49.45 -12.85
C THR A 578 -14.03 49.67 -13.83
N LEU A 579 -13.36 48.59 -14.24
CA LEU A 579 -12.36 48.64 -15.32
C LEU A 579 -13.06 48.92 -16.65
N GLN A 580 -12.48 49.82 -17.44
CA GLN A 580 -12.88 50.09 -18.82
C GLN A 580 -11.83 49.56 -19.79
N ASP A 581 -12.18 49.43 -21.06
CA ASP A 581 -11.23 49.04 -22.11
C ASP A 581 -10.01 49.98 -22.12
N GLY A 582 -8.82 49.41 -21.98
CA GLY A 582 -7.55 50.11 -21.84
C GLY A 582 -7.19 50.55 -20.40
N ASP A 583 -8.04 50.30 -19.40
CA ASP A 583 -7.70 50.58 -18.00
C ASP A 583 -6.63 49.61 -17.47
N THR A 584 -5.78 50.12 -16.58
CA THR A 584 -4.85 49.33 -15.78
C THR A 584 -5.11 49.57 -14.29
N ALA A 585 -5.26 48.49 -13.53
CA ALA A 585 -5.23 48.51 -12.07
C ALA A 585 -3.98 47.81 -11.54
N ILE A 586 -3.51 48.25 -10.37
CA ILE A 586 -2.31 47.66 -9.75
C ILE A 586 -2.52 47.46 -8.25
N PHE A 587 -1.94 46.39 -7.72
CA PHE A 587 -1.88 46.07 -6.31
C PHE A 587 -0.43 46.01 -5.82
N TYR A 588 -0.15 46.64 -4.68
CA TYR A 588 1.14 46.66 -3.99
C TYR A 588 0.97 46.40 -2.48
N PRO A 589 1.72 45.47 -1.86
CA PRO A 589 1.67 45.12 -0.43
C PRO A 589 2.53 45.99 0.49
N ALA A 590 3.34 46.90 -0.05
CA ALA A 590 4.09 47.85 0.75
C ALA A 590 3.28 49.12 1.06
N ILE A 591 3.57 49.76 2.20
CA ILE A 591 3.09 51.11 2.47
C ILE A 591 3.82 52.07 1.52
N PRO A 592 3.12 52.73 0.60
CA PRO A 592 3.76 53.66 -0.32
C PRO A 592 4.31 54.86 0.44
N ASN A 593 5.51 55.32 0.08
CA ASN A 593 6.00 56.59 0.58
C ASN A 593 5.11 57.72 0.03
N PRO A 594 4.47 58.55 0.87
CA PRO A 594 3.55 59.59 0.41
C PRO A 594 4.21 60.65 -0.50
N MET A 595 5.55 60.75 -0.51
CA MET A 595 6.28 61.60 -1.47
C MET A 595 6.57 60.93 -2.83
N ASN A 596 6.40 59.61 -2.93
CA ASN A 596 6.64 58.78 -4.11
C ASN A 596 5.37 58.05 -4.56
N PHE A 597 4.20 58.70 -4.60
CA PHE A 597 2.99 58.15 -5.25
C PHE A 597 3.14 58.05 -6.80
N SER A 598 4.32 57.64 -7.27
CA SER A 598 4.62 57.21 -8.62
C SER A 598 5.11 55.75 -8.54
N PRO A 599 4.46 54.81 -9.24
CA PRO A 599 4.73 53.37 -9.15
C PRO A 599 6.11 52.92 -9.70
N ALA A 600 7.03 53.83 -10.02
CA ALA A 600 8.29 53.50 -10.70
C ALA A 600 9.53 53.33 -9.79
N LEU A 601 9.43 53.55 -8.46
CA LEU A 601 10.59 53.50 -7.57
C LEU A 601 10.22 52.85 -6.24
N GLY A 602 10.51 51.55 -6.11
CA GLY A 602 10.38 50.79 -4.86
C GLY A 602 10.82 51.61 -3.65
N GLY A 603 9.87 51.87 -2.76
CA GLY A 603 10.11 52.60 -1.53
C GLY A 603 10.40 51.60 -0.42
N SER A 604 11.54 51.76 0.25
CA SER A 604 11.80 51.14 1.55
C SER A 604 10.77 51.66 2.56
N GLY A 605 9.67 50.92 2.73
CA GLY A 605 8.59 51.19 3.66
C GLY A 605 8.29 49.96 4.51
N ASN A 606 7.61 50.15 5.64
CA ASN A 606 7.10 49.02 6.42
C ASN A 606 6.08 48.24 5.58
N MET A 607 6.09 46.92 5.72
CA MET A 607 5.18 46.03 4.99
C MET A 607 3.77 46.10 5.58
N ILE A 608 2.74 46.12 4.72
CA ILE A 608 1.36 45.85 5.16
C ILE A 608 1.21 44.35 5.39
N ASP A 609 1.88 43.55 4.56
CA ASP A 609 1.94 42.11 4.64
C ASP A 609 3.40 41.62 4.59
N GLU A 610 3.92 41.13 5.71
CA GLU A 610 5.31 40.64 5.84
C GLU A 610 5.60 39.42 4.94
N THR A 611 4.56 38.74 4.47
CA THR A 611 4.69 37.54 3.62
C THR A 611 5.01 37.86 2.17
N LEU A 612 4.61 39.05 1.71
CA LEU A 612 4.66 39.43 0.29
C LEU A 612 5.83 40.36 -0.07
N GLY A 613 6.36 41.15 0.87
CA GLY A 613 7.47 42.07 0.57
C GLY A 613 7.12 43.20 -0.42
N ASP A 614 7.91 44.27 -0.46
CA ASP A 614 7.67 45.43 -1.33
C ASP A 614 7.88 45.15 -2.83
N GLN A 615 8.38 43.95 -3.13
CA GLN A 615 8.68 43.47 -4.46
C GLN A 615 7.52 42.71 -5.12
N PHE A 616 6.47 42.34 -4.38
CA PHE A 616 5.31 41.67 -4.96
C PHE A 616 4.35 42.67 -5.60
N ILE A 617 4.02 42.48 -6.88
CA ILE A 617 3.18 43.38 -7.66
C ILE A 617 2.18 42.56 -8.46
N VAL A 618 0.90 42.95 -8.42
CA VAL A 618 -0.14 42.38 -9.28
C VAL A 618 -0.70 43.48 -10.18
N ARG A 619 -0.73 43.22 -11.50
CA ARG A 619 -1.24 44.13 -12.52
C ARG A 619 -2.46 43.50 -13.19
N TYR A 620 -3.46 44.34 -13.44
CA TYR A 620 -4.69 43.98 -14.14
C TYR A 620 -4.85 44.92 -15.33
N THR A 621 -4.99 44.40 -16.55
CA THR A 621 -5.20 45.20 -17.77
C THR A 621 -6.38 44.67 -18.54
N LEU A 622 -7.41 45.51 -18.75
CA LEU A 622 -8.59 45.13 -19.54
C LEU A 622 -8.40 45.60 -20.99
N SER A 623 -8.53 44.69 -21.96
CA SER A 623 -8.50 44.99 -23.39
C SER A 623 -9.67 44.31 -24.09
N GLY A 624 -10.61 45.09 -24.61
CA GLY A 624 -11.91 44.60 -25.04
C GLY A 624 -12.66 43.96 -23.87
N THR A 625 -12.95 42.66 -23.97
CA THR A 625 -13.53 41.83 -22.91
C THR A 625 -12.52 40.86 -22.30
N THR A 626 -11.23 41.00 -22.61
CA THR A 626 -10.19 40.12 -22.07
C THR A 626 -9.43 40.83 -20.97
N LEU A 627 -9.44 40.25 -19.76
CA LEU A 627 -8.68 40.75 -18.62
C LEU A 627 -7.35 39.99 -18.51
N PHE A 628 -6.25 40.72 -18.54
CA PHE A 628 -4.90 40.21 -18.31
C PHE A 628 -4.50 40.47 -16.86
N VAL A 629 -4.14 39.42 -16.14
CA VAL A 629 -3.63 39.47 -14.77
C VAL A 629 -2.19 38.97 -14.76
N SER A 630 -1.29 39.74 -14.16
CA SER A 630 0.11 39.37 -14.03
C SER A 630 0.57 39.65 -12.61
N ALA A 631 1.04 38.61 -11.92
CA ALA A 631 1.55 38.71 -10.56
C ALA A 631 3.01 38.27 -10.51
N SER A 632 3.87 39.10 -9.94
CA SER A 632 5.32 38.90 -9.93
C SER A 632 5.92 39.30 -8.60
N PHE A 633 7.03 38.66 -8.23
CA PHE A 633 7.87 39.07 -7.12
C PHE A 633 9.22 39.54 -7.67
N ALA A 634 9.57 40.79 -7.41
CA ALA A 634 10.80 41.42 -7.92
C ALA A 634 10.90 41.30 -9.45
N ASP A 635 12.05 40.83 -9.94
CA ASP A 635 12.32 40.57 -11.36
C ASP A 635 12.16 39.08 -11.72
N LEU A 636 11.44 38.31 -10.91
CA LEU A 636 11.14 36.89 -11.17
C LEU A 636 10.04 36.72 -12.22
N GLU A 637 9.96 35.53 -12.81
CA GLU A 637 8.91 35.19 -13.78
C GLU A 637 7.52 35.34 -13.14
N PRO A 638 6.59 36.03 -13.82
CA PRO A 638 5.23 36.22 -13.31
C PRO A 638 4.40 34.93 -13.40
N ALA A 639 3.43 34.81 -12.51
CA ALA A 639 2.23 34.00 -12.76
C ALA A 639 1.24 34.85 -13.55
N GLU A 640 0.78 34.34 -14.71
CA GLU A 640 -0.11 35.08 -15.60
C GLU A 640 -1.45 34.35 -15.76
N ALA A 641 -2.52 35.15 -15.81
CA ALA A 641 -3.86 34.71 -16.14
C ALA A 641 -4.47 35.57 -17.24
N ILE A 642 -5.13 34.94 -18.19
CA ILE A 642 -5.95 35.59 -19.22
C ILE A 642 -7.38 35.16 -18.98
N ILE A 643 -8.26 36.11 -18.66
CA ILE A 643 -9.68 35.84 -18.47
C ILE A 643 -10.39 36.30 -19.74
N GLU A 644 -10.94 35.35 -20.48
CA GLU A 644 -11.77 35.65 -21.66
C GLU A 644 -13.20 35.99 -21.24
N ASN A 645 -13.84 36.92 -21.97
CA ASN A 645 -15.22 37.35 -21.72
C ASN A 645 -15.48 37.91 -20.31
N TYR A 646 -14.49 38.60 -19.73
CA TYR A 646 -14.60 39.25 -18.43
C TYR A 646 -15.74 40.27 -18.39
N ASP A 647 -16.68 40.04 -17.49
CA ASP A 647 -17.71 40.96 -17.03
C ASP A 647 -17.33 41.58 -15.67
N THR A 648 -17.98 42.71 -15.36
CA THR A 648 -17.67 43.44 -14.13
C THR A 648 -18.05 42.62 -12.90
N GLY A 649 -17.03 42.23 -12.14
CA GLY A 649 -17.18 41.51 -10.88
C GLY A 649 -16.77 40.04 -10.96
N ASP A 650 -16.43 39.53 -12.15
CA ASP A 650 -15.92 38.16 -12.29
C ASP A 650 -14.67 37.95 -11.43
N LEU A 651 -14.48 36.69 -11.01
CA LEU A 651 -13.46 36.24 -10.04
C LEU A 651 -13.58 36.94 -8.68
N GLY A 652 -14.74 37.53 -8.37
CA GLY A 652 -14.96 38.34 -7.18
C GLY A 652 -14.12 39.61 -7.13
N LEU A 653 -13.53 40.03 -8.26
CA LEU A 653 -12.58 41.15 -8.31
C LEU A 653 -13.25 42.49 -8.02
N LYS A 654 -12.65 43.25 -7.11
CA LYS A 654 -13.11 44.56 -6.66
C LYS A 654 -12.04 45.60 -6.91
N PHE A 655 -12.33 46.56 -7.77
CA PHE A 655 -11.42 47.66 -8.06
C PHE A 655 -11.84 48.94 -7.33
N LYS A 656 -10.84 49.69 -6.87
CA LYS A 656 -11.04 50.99 -6.20
C LYS A 656 -10.32 52.10 -6.96
N SER A 657 -10.92 53.28 -7.00
CA SER A 657 -10.26 54.44 -7.61
C SER A 657 -9.28 55.07 -6.63
N LEU A 658 -8.01 55.18 -7.02
CA LEU A 658 -6.98 55.92 -6.29
C LEU A 658 -6.58 57.15 -7.10
N VAL A 659 -6.44 58.31 -6.43
CA VAL A 659 -6.02 59.55 -7.06
C VAL A 659 -4.55 59.78 -6.77
N VAL A 660 -3.73 59.94 -7.82
CA VAL A 660 -2.34 60.42 -7.66
C VAL A 660 -2.40 61.93 -7.46
N PRO A 661 -1.99 62.45 -6.30
CA PRO A 661 -2.09 63.88 -6.10
C PRO A 661 -1.05 64.61 -6.97
N ASN A 662 -1.43 65.75 -7.54
CA ASN A 662 -0.52 66.57 -8.36
C ASN A 662 0.36 67.43 -7.44
N TYR A 663 1.66 67.12 -7.36
CA TYR A 663 2.58 67.73 -6.40
C TYR A 663 3.52 68.79 -6.98
N SER A 664 3.18 69.43 -8.10
CA SER A 664 4.09 70.41 -8.70
C SER A 664 4.35 71.67 -7.86
N ASN A 665 3.71 71.88 -6.68
CA ASN A 665 3.82 73.13 -5.91
C ASN A 665 3.59 73.08 -4.36
N ALA A 666 3.63 71.93 -3.67
CA ALA A 666 3.16 71.87 -2.27
C ALA A 666 4.31 71.79 -1.22
N ALA A 667 4.64 72.92 -0.59
CA ALA A 667 5.54 72.98 0.57
C ALA A 667 4.76 73.04 1.90
N ALA A 668 5.16 72.18 2.85
CA ALA A 668 5.11 72.34 4.31
C ALA A 668 3.78 72.28 5.12
N SER A 669 2.58 72.18 4.56
CA SER A 669 1.33 72.19 5.38
C SER A 669 0.49 70.89 5.40
N HIS A 670 1.00 69.74 4.97
CA HIS A 670 0.16 68.59 4.56
C HIS A 670 0.34 67.27 5.33
N ALA A 671 1.05 67.23 6.48
CA ALA A 671 1.27 65.97 7.21
C ALA A 671 -0.06 65.23 7.54
N GLY A 672 -1.08 65.92 8.07
CA GLY A 672 -2.37 65.30 8.40
C GLY A 672 -3.20 64.84 7.19
N ASN A 673 -3.03 65.45 6.01
CA ASN A 673 -3.68 64.97 4.78
C ASN A 673 -2.92 63.77 4.17
N MET A 674 -1.62 63.64 4.44
CA MET A 674 -0.84 62.47 4.04
C MET A 674 -1.13 61.27 4.92
N ASP A 675 -1.22 61.46 6.24
CA ASP A 675 -1.60 60.39 7.16
C ASP A 675 -2.98 59.81 6.80
N GLN A 676 -3.96 60.66 6.49
CA GLN A 676 -5.29 60.20 6.04
C GLN A 676 -5.28 59.40 4.72
N LEU A 677 -4.42 59.79 3.76
CA LEU A 677 -4.30 59.07 2.49
C LEU A 677 -3.57 57.73 2.66
N VAL A 678 -2.55 57.69 3.52
CA VAL A 678 -1.85 56.46 3.89
C VAL A 678 -2.78 55.53 4.67
N ASP A 679 -3.54 56.05 5.64
CA ASP A 679 -4.55 55.29 6.38
C ASP A 679 -5.64 54.74 5.46
N GLN A 680 -6.13 55.56 4.52
CA GLN A 680 -7.09 55.13 3.51
C GLN A 680 -6.50 54.06 2.59
N TYR A 681 -5.23 54.20 2.18
CA TYR A 681 -4.52 53.19 1.40
C TYR A 681 -4.40 51.86 2.17
N VAL A 682 -3.93 51.90 3.42
CA VAL A 682 -3.78 50.72 4.29
C VAL A 682 -5.12 50.04 4.52
N GLN A 683 -6.18 50.81 4.79
CA GLN A 683 -7.53 50.28 4.97
C GLN A 683 -8.03 49.59 3.70
N LEU A 684 -8.00 50.27 2.55
CA LEU A 684 -8.48 49.70 1.28
C LEU A 684 -7.62 48.52 0.83
N HIS A 685 -6.33 48.52 1.15
CA HIS A 685 -5.41 47.43 0.88
C HIS A 685 -5.78 46.17 1.66
N SER A 686 -6.09 46.31 2.95
CA SER A 686 -6.51 45.19 3.78
C SER A 686 -7.80 44.50 3.28
N GLU A 687 -8.58 45.14 2.40
CA GLU A 687 -9.75 44.54 1.75
C GLU A 687 -9.39 43.71 0.50
N MET A 688 -8.19 43.90 -0.06
CA MET A 688 -7.76 43.34 -1.37
C MET A 688 -6.94 42.04 -1.26
N ILE A 689 -6.41 41.71 -0.08
CA ILE A 689 -5.84 40.40 0.26
C ILE A 689 -6.26 40.08 1.70
N THR A 690 -7.17 39.13 1.88
CA THR A 690 -7.58 38.68 3.23
C THR A 690 -7.57 37.17 3.40
N ASP A 691 -7.82 36.44 2.31
CA ASP A 691 -8.11 35.03 2.39
C ASP A 691 -6.88 34.27 1.93
N ARG A 692 -6.38 33.46 2.86
CA ARG A 692 -5.22 32.60 2.70
C ARG A 692 -5.69 31.18 2.93
N PHE A 693 -5.24 30.27 2.10
CA PHE A 693 -5.54 28.87 2.32
C PHE A 693 -4.37 27.98 1.94
N THR A 694 -4.28 26.84 2.61
CA THR A 694 -3.29 25.81 2.29
C THR A 694 -3.82 25.03 1.10
N LEU A 695 -3.10 25.08 -0.02
CA LEU A 695 -3.43 24.36 -1.23
C LEU A 695 -3.49 22.85 -0.94
N PRO A 696 -4.45 22.12 -1.53
CA PRO A 696 -4.53 20.67 -1.42
C PRO A 696 -3.34 20.08 -2.19
N THR A 697 -2.20 19.92 -1.54
CA THR A 697 -0.93 19.56 -2.18
C THR A 697 -0.30 18.40 -1.42
N SER A 698 0.27 17.46 -2.15
CA SER A 698 1.15 16.43 -1.60
C SER A 698 2.48 17.08 -1.20
N SER A 699 3.16 16.53 -0.19
CA SER A 699 4.47 17.05 0.28
C SER A 699 5.59 17.02 -0.77
N ASP A 700 5.31 16.46 -1.95
CA ASP A 700 6.25 16.13 -3.01
C ASP A 700 6.12 17.03 -4.25
N LEU A 701 5.27 18.05 -4.22
CA LEU A 701 5.09 18.97 -5.34
C LEU A 701 6.22 20.03 -5.44
N TRP A 702 6.74 20.16 -6.67
CA TRP A 702 7.51 21.21 -7.34
C TRP A 702 7.92 22.51 -6.61
N TYR A 703 8.66 22.42 -5.50
CA TYR A 703 9.30 23.60 -4.89
C TYR A 703 10.80 23.42 -4.67
N ALA A 704 11.48 22.82 -5.63
CA ALA A 704 12.95 22.78 -5.68
C ALA A 704 13.48 23.66 -6.82
#